data_AF-A0A9E7EF05-F1
#
_entry.id   AF-A0A9E7EF05-F1
#
_cell.length_a   1.000
_cell.length_b   1.000
_cell.length_c   1.000
_cell.angle_alpha   90.00
_cell.angle_beta   90.00
_cell.angle_gamma   90.00
#
_symmetry.space_group_name_H-M   'P 1'
#
loop_
_entity.id
_entity.type
_entity.pdbx_description
1 polymer ?
#
loop_
_entity_poly.entity_id
_entity_poly.type
_entity_poly.pdbx_seq_one_letter_code
_entity_poly.pdbx_strand_id
1 'polypeptide(L)'
;MAAAAARRVSCSLLRRHHRHLLPLLRPFASSAGGQPQLTVETSVPFTGHKIDPPSRSVDTNPSQLLSFFREMSLMRRMEIAADSLYKSKLIRGFCHLYDGQEAVAIGLEAVITKKDAIITAYRDHCIYLARGGSLVESFSELMGRRAGCSKGKGGSMHFYKKESGFLGGHGIVGAQVPLGCGLAFAQRYLKEGTVTFALYGDGAANQGQLFEALNISALWDLPVILVCENNHYGMGTAEWRAAKSPAYYKRGDYVPGLKVDGMDVLAVKQACKFAKEYALQNGPIILEMDTYRYHGHSMSDPGSTYRTRDEITGVRQERDPIERVRKLIVSYELATASELKDIEKEVRKEVDEAIAQAKESPMPGPSELFTNVYVKGFGVEAFGADRKEGFGFLFNKKQKRHKNKKQSEEVTEKPESNGGAPSSRPKTIWRRLWRHESPPIPPDETHSFRRNERSREGPRNGVPSCSSPRCFPGSDFGFSTRFLLSVPNLTFPLPSPPWVHSEAKLRNVTQVNFLRERNRSYGAINFVDISSKDYSPEENQGLDYETVMGRIHAIQSDGTVLRDVEAFRRLYEEVGLGWVYAITKYEPMATVANAIYSVWAKYRLQITGRRPLEDVMELRRKNLGETCSNDKVCKT
;
A
#
# COMPACT_ATOMS: atom_id res chain seq x y z
N MET A 1 -69.23 -7.57 14.95
CA MET A 1 -69.52 -6.96 16.25
C MET A 1 -68.24 -6.93 17.07
N ALA A 2 -67.94 -5.75 17.63
CA ALA A 2 -67.09 -5.47 18.79
C ALA A 2 -65.73 -6.18 18.98
N ALA A 3 -64.77 -5.35 19.41
CA ALA A 3 -63.41 -5.66 19.81
C ALA A 3 -63.30 -6.65 20.99
N ALA A 4 -62.06 -7.08 21.21
CA ALA A 4 -61.50 -7.65 22.44
C ALA A 4 -61.76 -9.15 22.72
N ALA A 5 -60.83 -10.00 22.25
CA ALA A 5 -60.28 -11.14 23.00
C ALA A 5 -59.25 -11.91 22.15
N ALA A 6 -57.96 -11.70 22.38
CA ALA A 6 -56.90 -12.74 22.29
C ALA A 6 -55.55 -12.12 22.65
N ARG A 7 -55.26 -12.09 23.95
CA ARG A 7 -53.94 -11.83 24.53
C ARG A 7 -53.10 -13.11 24.51
N ARG A 8 -51.78 -12.92 24.30
CA ARG A 8 -50.64 -13.68 24.85
C ARG A 8 -50.33 -15.07 24.28
N VAL A 9 -49.02 -15.39 24.36
CA VAL A 9 -48.28 -16.61 23.95
C VAL A 9 -47.74 -16.44 22.50
N SER A 10 -46.43 -16.39 22.20
CA SER A 10 -45.20 -16.67 22.94
C SER A 10 -44.05 -15.85 22.34
N CYS A 11 -43.38 -15.03 23.15
CA CYS A 11 -42.12 -14.37 22.83
C CYS A 11 -41.03 -15.08 23.67
N SER A 12 -40.55 -16.24 23.22
CA SER A 12 -39.51 -16.98 23.96
C SER A 12 -38.60 -17.91 23.12
N LEU A 13 -38.60 -17.84 21.79
CA LEU A 13 -37.90 -18.85 20.96
C LEU A 13 -36.67 -18.38 20.14
N LEU A 14 -36.12 -17.19 20.40
CA LEU A 14 -34.91 -16.72 19.67
C LEU A 14 -33.77 -16.18 20.57
N ARG A 15 -33.71 -16.60 21.84
CA ARG A 15 -32.65 -16.18 22.80
C ARG A 15 -31.83 -17.33 23.40
N ARG A 16 -31.77 -18.49 22.73
CA ARG A 16 -30.91 -19.61 23.12
C ARG A 16 -30.16 -20.12 21.89
N HIS A 17 -29.01 -19.52 21.57
CA HIS A 17 -27.89 -20.15 20.84
C HIS A 17 -26.75 -19.13 20.70
N HIS A 18 -26.11 -18.74 21.80
CA HIS A 18 -24.75 -18.16 21.82
C HIS A 18 -24.14 -18.29 23.23
N ARG A 19 -24.20 -19.51 23.78
CA ARG A 19 -23.33 -19.95 24.87
C ARG A 19 -22.96 -21.39 24.55
N HIS A 20 -21.68 -21.69 24.67
CA HIS A 20 -21.00 -22.95 24.39
C HIS A 20 -20.55 -23.17 22.94
N LEU A 21 -19.25 -22.87 22.71
CA LEU A 21 -18.26 -23.78 22.16
C LEU A 21 -16.86 -23.17 22.42
N LEU A 22 -16.42 -23.22 23.68
CA LEU A 22 -15.01 -23.16 24.07
C LEU A 22 -14.60 -24.63 24.29
N PRO A 23 -13.67 -25.21 23.51
CA PRO A 23 -13.04 -26.45 23.91
C PRO A 23 -12.07 -26.15 25.06
N LEU A 24 -12.25 -26.90 26.15
CA LEU A 24 -11.35 -27.17 27.29
C LEU A 24 -9.93 -26.55 27.22
N LEU A 25 -9.82 -25.24 27.41
CA LEU A 25 -8.68 -24.67 28.13
C LEU A 25 -8.92 -24.93 29.62
N ARG A 26 -7.90 -25.40 30.34
CA ARG A 26 -7.97 -25.60 31.80
C ARG A 26 -8.62 -24.36 32.44
N PRO A 27 -9.56 -24.53 33.38
CA PRO A 27 -10.03 -23.40 34.16
C PRO A 27 -8.82 -22.85 34.91
N PHE A 28 -8.34 -21.65 34.53
CA PHE A 28 -7.53 -20.87 35.44
C PHE A 28 -8.37 -20.71 36.70
N ALA A 29 -7.85 -21.23 37.81
CA ALA A 29 -8.47 -21.10 39.11
C ALA A 29 -8.85 -19.63 39.30
N SER A 30 -10.15 -19.39 39.47
CA SER A 30 -10.68 -18.12 39.94
C SER A 30 -10.29 -18.00 41.41
N SER A 31 -9.03 -17.66 41.66
CA SER A 31 -8.65 -16.98 42.88
C SER A 31 -8.78 -15.49 42.60
N ALA A 32 -9.57 -14.80 43.42
CA ALA A 32 -9.61 -13.34 43.50
C ALA A 32 -8.26 -12.80 44.01
N GLY A 33 -7.24 -12.90 43.17
CA GLY A 33 -5.92 -12.30 43.30
C GLY A 33 -5.59 -11.65 41.95
N GLY A 34 -5.23 -10.38 41.95
CA GLY A 34 -4.99 -9.60 40.75
C GLY A 34 -4.03 -10.33 39.80
N GLN A 35 -4.41 -10.45 38.53
CA GLN A 35 -3.48 -10.88 37.49
C GLN A 35 -2.22 -10.01 37.56
N PRO A 36 -1.01 -10.58 37.45
CA PRO A 36 0.22 -9.79 37.54
C PRO A 36 0.21 -8.70 36.47
N GLN A 37 0.33 -7.46 36.91
CA GLN A 37 0.49 -6.31 36.03
C GLN A 37 1.90 -6.35 35.45
N LEU A 38 1.99 -6.33 34.12
CA LEU A 38 3.23 -6.33 33.37
C LEU A 38 3.43 -4.92 32.80
N THR A 39 4.63 -4.39 32.91
CA THR A 39 4.99 -3.13 32.25
C THR A 39 5.98 -3.46 31.15
N VAL A 40 5.63 -3.11 29.91
CA VAL A 40 6.43 -3.40 28.72
C VAL A 40 6.78 -2.08 28.04
N GLU A 41 8.04 -1.92 27.63
CA GLU A 41 8.42 -0.76 26.82
C GLU A 41 8.00 -0.92 25.36
N THR A 42 7.58 0.19 24.75
CA THR A 42 7.39 0.27 23.30
C THR A 42 8.68 -0.01 22.55
N SER A 43 8.54 -0.63 21.37
CA SER A 43 9.64 -0.96 20.44
C SER A 43 10.52 0.25 20.12
N VAL A 44 9.90 1.39 19.87
CA VAL A 44 10.55 2.65 19.54
C VAL A 44 9.91 3.80 20.34
N PRO A 45 10.65 4.92 20.54
CA PRO A 45 10.09 6.12 21.14
C PRO A 45 9.02 6.78 20.26
N PHE A 46 8.02 7.38 20.89
CA PHE A 46 7.09 8.28 20.20
C PHE A 46 7.81 9.56 19.78
N THR A 47 7.42 10.12 18.64
CA THR A 47 7.91 11.45 18.20
C THR A 47 6.75 12.44 18.21
N GLY A 48 6.88 13.51 19.00
CA GLY A 48 5.84 14.54 19.13
C GLY A 48 6.01 15.74 18.19
N HIS A 49 4.89 16.40 17.90
CA HIS A 49 4.80 17.69 17.22
C HIS A 49 3.88 18.60 18.02
N LYS A 50 4.42 19.71 18.54
CA LYS A 50 3.72 20.66 19.42
C LYS A 50 3.06 19.99 20.65
N ILE A 51 3.60 18.86 21.10
CA ILE A 51 3.15 18.12 22.28
C ILE A 51 4.27 17.23 22.80
N ASP A 52 4.33 17.06 24.12
CA ASP A 52 5.23 16.11 24.75
C ASP A 52 4.70 14.68 24.57
N PRO A 53 5.52 13.74 24.07
CA PRO A 53 5.09 12.37 23.86
C PRO A 53 4.76 11.65 25.18
N PRO A 54 3.82 10.69 25.16
CA PRO A 54 3.50 9.89 26.35
C PRO A 54 4.67 8.97 26.75
N SER A 55 4.59 8.43 27.98
CA SER A 55 5.53 7.41 28.46
C SER A 55 5.58 6.21 27.52
N ARG A 56 6.79 5.66 27.36
CA ARG A 56 7.06 4.41 26.63
C ARG A 56 6.73 3.17 27.45
N SER A 57 6.58 3.29 28.76
CA SER A 57 6.20 2.19 29.64
C SER A 57 4.70 1.98 29.55
N VAL A 58 4.29 0.82 29.04
CA VAL A 58 2.88 0.47 28.81
C VAL A 58 2.49 -0.67 29.72
N ASP A 59 1.49 -0.42 30.55
CA ASP A 59 0.92 -1.46 31.40
C ASP A 59 0.01 -2.39 30.59
N THR A 60 0.18 -3.68 30.83
CA THR A 60 -0.58 -4.79 30.25
C THR A 60 -0.70 -5.92 31.28
N ASN A 61 -1.35 -7.01 30.89
CA ASN A 61 -1.47 -8.22 31.69
C ASN A 61 -1.54 -9.45 30.77
N PRO A 62 -1.41 -10.68 31.32
CA PRO A 62 -1.38 -11.88 30.51
C PRO A 62 -2.61 -12.09 29.63
N SER A 63 -3.82 -11.84 30.16
CA SER A 63 -5.06 -12.02 29.40
C SER A 63 -5.16 -11.06 28.22
N GLN A 64 -4.69 -9.82 28.39
CA GLN A 64 -4.67 -8.82 27.33
C GLN A 64 -3.69 -9.19 26.21
N LEU A 65 -2.48 -9.67 26.54
CA LEU A 65 -1.52 -10.10 25.51
C LEU A 65 -2.04 -11.32 24.72
N LEU A 66 -2.64 -12.30 25.40
CA LEU A 66 -3.26 -13.46 24.75
C LEU A 66 -4.45 -13.07 23.86
N SER A 67 -5.28 -12.10 24.30
CA SER A 67 -6.37 -11.54 23.50
C SER A 67 -5.82 -10.84 22.25
N PHE A 68 -4.79 -9.98 22.38
CA PHE A 68 -4.16 -9.33 21.23
C PHE A 68 -3.61 -10.35 20.22
N PHE A 69 -2.91 -11.37 20.70
CA PHE A 69 -2.41 -12.44 19.84
C PHE A 69 -3.54 -13.15 19.09
N ARG A 70 -4.59 -13.57 19.79
CA ARG A 70 -5.73 -14.28 19.21
C ARG A 70 -6.48 -13.40 18.18
N GLU A 71 -6.80 -12.17 18.53
CA GLU A 71 -7.61 -11.28 17.70
C GLU A 71 -6.86 -10.84 16.43
N MET A 72 -5.58 -10.47 16.55
CA MET A 72 -4.76 -10.16 15.36
C MET A 72 -4.54 -11.40 14.49
N SER A 73 -4.40 -12.60 15.07
CA SER A 73 -4.33 -13.85 14.31
C SER A 73 -5.64 -14.15 13.57
N LEU A 74 -6.79 -13.87 14.19
CA LEU A 74 -8.12 -14.00 13.58
C LEU A 74 -8.26 -13.07 12.37
N MET A 75 -7.89 -11.81 12.54
CA MET A 75 -7.85 -10.80 11.47
C MET A 75 -6.97 -11.25 10.31
N ARG A 76 -5.71 -11.61 10.58
CA ARG A 76 -4.77 -12.13 9.58
C ARG A 76 -5.35 -13.31 8.81
N ARG A 77 -5.96 -14.26 9.52
CA ARG A 77 -6.54 -15.46 8.90
C ARG A 77 -7.77 -15.13 8.06
N MET A 78 -8.62 -14.21 8.51
CA MET A 78 -9.75 -13.72 7.73
C MET A 78 -9.29 -13.12 6.40
N GLU A 79 -8.28 -12.24 6.43
CA GLU A 79 -7.77 -11.56 5.22
C GLU A 79 -7.13 -12.54 4.23
N ILE A 80 -6.32 -13.50 4.72
CA ILE A 80 -5.74 -14.57 3.88
C ILE A 80 -6.84 -15.44 3.25
N ALA A 81 -7.94 -15.70 3.97
CA ALA A 81 -9.06 -16.43 3.40
C ALA A 81 -9.83 -15.59 2.37
N ALA A 82 -9.99 -14.29 2.59
CA ALA A 82 -10.58 -13.36 1.62
C ALA A 82 -9.76 -13.31 0.31
N ASP A 83 -8.42 -13.32 0.38
CA ASP A 83 -7.55 -13.49 -0.80
C ASP A 83 -7.91 -14.74 -1.60
N SER A 84 -8.02 -15.88 -0.90
CA SER A 84 -8.32 -17.18 -1.52
C SER A 84 -9.72 -17.18 -2.18
N LEU A 85 -10.73 -16.64 -1.49
CA LEU A 85 -12.10 -16.54 -1.98
C LEU A 85 -12.23 -15.56 -3.17
N TYR A 86 -11.42 -14.51 -3.20
CA TYR A 86 -11.34 -13.60 -4.35
C TYR A 86 -10.73 -14.29 -5.57
N LYS A 87 -9.62 -15.01 -5.38
CA LYS A 87 -8.99 -15.81 -6.45
C LYS A 87 -9.94 -16.87 -6.99
N SER A 88 -10.76 -17.49 -6.14
CA SER A 88 -11.81 -18.42 -6.53
C SER A 88 -13.09 -17.77 -7.08
N LYS A 89 -13.10 -16.45 -7.31
CA LYS A 89 -14.22 -15.67 -7.87
C LYS A 89 -15.51 -15.65 -7.02
N LEU A 90 -15.43 -16.02 -5.74
CA LEU A 90 -16.54 -15.90 -4.81
C LEU A 90 -16.68 -14.46 -4.29
N ILE A 91 -15.56 -13.75 -4.17
CA ILE A 91 -15.51 -12.30 -3.94
C ILE A 91 -15.21 -11.63 -5.29
N ARG A 92 -15.84 -10.49 -5.56
CA ARG A 92 -15.70 -9.71 -6.81
C ARG A 92 -15.52 -8.23 -6.50
N GLY A 93 -15.17 -7.45 -7.53
CA GLY A 93 -15.02 -5.99 -7.40
C GLY A 93 -13.76 -5.62 -6.63
N PHE A 94 -13.87 -4.72 -5.67
CA PHE A 94 -12.75 -4.35 -4.81
C PHE A 94 -12.64 -5.29 -3.60
N CYS A 95 -11.41 -5.53 -3.16
CA CYS A 95 -11.09 -6.22 -1.92
C CYS A 95 -9.73 -5.73 -1.43
N HIS A 96 -9.69 -5.03 -0.31
CA HIS A 96 -8.49 -4.39 0.24
C HIS A 96 -8.12 -5.05 1.57
N LEU A 97 -7.08 -5.88 1.56
CA LEU A 97 -6.71 -6.70 2.71
C LEU A 97 -5.90 -5.90 3.75
N TYR A 98 -6.24 -5.99 5.02
CA TYR A 98 -5.61 -5.23 6.09
C TYR A 98 -4.38 -5.91 6.72
N ASP A 99 -3.96 -7.07 6.18
CA ASP A 99 -2.91 -7.89 6.78
C ASP A 99 -1.54 -7.20 6.84
N GLY A 100 -0.97 -7.18 8.05
CA GLY A 100 0.22 -6.42 8.41
C GLY A 100 -0.07 -5.18 9.28
N GLN A 101 -1.32 -4.71 9.31
CA GLN A 101 -1.72 -3.50 10.05
C GLN A 101 -2.58 -3.81 11.29
N GLU A 102 -2.69 -5.09 11.69
CA GLU A 102 -3.64 -5.54 12.74
C GLU A 102 -3.41 -4.85 14.10
N ALA A 103 -2.17 -4.48 14.41
CA ALA A 103 -1.83 -3.76 15.62
C ALA A 103 -2.54 -2.40 15.72
N VAL A 104 -2.80 -1.72 14.60
CA VAL A 104 -3.53 -0.45 14.57
C VAL A 104 -4.97 -0.66 15.03
N ALA A 105 -5.66 -1.65 14.45
CA ALA A 105 -7.06 -1.95 14.79
C ALA A 105 -7.23 -2.38 16.25
N ILE A 106 -6.39 -3.31 16.73
CA ILE A 106 -6.51 -3.86 18.09
C ILE A 106 -5.99 -2.89 19.15
N GLY A 107 -4.88 -2.19 18.87
CA GLY A 107 -4.34 -1.20 19.80
C GLY A 107 -5.29 -0.04 20.03
N LEU A 108 -5.96 0.43 18.97
CA LEU A 108 -7.02 1.44 19.06
C LEU A 108 -8.21 0.92 19.86
N GLU A 109 -8.73 -0.27 19.54
CA GLU A 109 -9.90 -0.84 20.22
C GLU A 109 -9.67 -1.05 21.72
N ALA A 110 -8.45 -1.35 22.13
CA ALA A 110 -8.08 -1.63 23.52
C ALA A 110 -8.29 -0.48 24.51
N VAL A 111 -8.52 0.76 24.04
CA VAL A 111 -8.60 1.97 24.89
C VAL A 111 -9.88 2.78 24.69
N ILE A 112 -10.76 2.31 23.81
CA ILE A 112 -12.02 2.98 23.51
C ILE A 112 -13.22 2.16 24.00
N THR A 113 -14.37 2.81 23.98
CA THR A 113 -15.66 2.19 24.29
C THR A 113 -16.47 2.02 23.02
N LYS A 114 -17.56 1.26 23.09
CA LYS A 114 -18.49 1.14 21.95
C LYS A 114 -19.25 2.44 21.62
N LYS A 115 -19.18 3.45 22.50
CA LYS A 115 -19.73 4.79 22.27
C LYS A 115 -18.78 5.74 21.54
N ASP A 116 -17.48 5.48 21.60
CA ASP A 116 -16.51 6.21 20.76
C ASP A 116 -16.73 5.80 19.30
N ALA A 117 -16.58 6.75 18.38
CA ALA A 117 -16.82 6.51 16.97
C ALA A 117 -15.52 6.21 16.22
N ILE A 118 -15.60 5.31 15.25
CA ILE A 118 -14.54 5.08 14.26
C ILE A 118 -15.13 5.23 12.87
N ILE A 119 -14.42 5.95 12.01
CA ILE A 119 -14.70 6.04 10.58
C ILE A 119 -13.39 5.91 9.81
N THR A 120 -13.35 5.11 8.76
CA THR A 120 -12.13 4.85 7.97
C THR A 120 -12.42 4.77 6.48
N ALA A 121 -11.37 4.58 5.66
CA ALA A 121 -11.49 4.35 4.23
C ALA A 121 -11.93 2.90 3.93
N TYR A 122 -11.75 2.43 2.71
CA TYR A 122 -12.21 1.12 2.22
C TYR A 122 -11.39 -0.10 2.67
N ARG A 123 -10.40 0.06 3.55
CA ARG A 123 -9.59 -1.04 4.09
C ARG A 123 -9.97 -1.27 5.54
N ASP A 124 -11.18 -1.79 5.76
CA ASP A 124 -11.92 -1.65 7.00
C ASP A 124 -12.30 -2.99 7.66
N HIS A 125 -12.00 -4.13 7.04
CA HIS A 125 -12.43 -5.45 7.52
C HIS A 125 -12.02 -5.72 8.98
N CYS A 126 -10.76 -5.43 9.32
CA CYS A 126 -10.22 -5.65 10.66
C CYS A 126 -10.81 -4.67 11.69
N ILE A 127 -11.06 -3.42 11.30
CA ILE A 127 -11.74 -2.45 12.16
C ILE A 127 -13.19 -2.92 12.42
N TYR A 128 -13.89 -3.41 11.41
CA TYR A 128 -15.23 -3.98 11.57
C TYR A 128 -15.25 -5.14 12.58
N LEU A 129 -14.29 -6.08 12.49
CA LEU A 129 -14.15 -7.17 13.46
C LEU A 129 -13.86 -6.65 14.88
N ALA A 130 -12.90 -5.73 15.03
CA ALA A 130 -12.59 -5.10 16.33
C ALA A 130 -13.83 -4.43 16.95
N ARG A 131 -14.67 -3.83 16.10
CA ARG A 131 -15.93 -3.20 16.49
C ARG A 131 -17.09 -4.18 16.68
N GLY A 132 -16.82 -5.48 16.79
CA GLY A 132 -17.80 -6.51 17.16
C GLY A 132 -18.61 -7.04 15.98
N GLY A 133 -18.14 -6.82 14.75
CA GLY A 133 -18.60 -7.53 13.59
C GLY A 133 -18.22 -9.02 13.64
N SER A 134 -19.05 -9.89 13.06
CA SER A 134 -18.76 -11.33 13.00
C SER A 134 -18.07 -11.72 11.69
N LEU A 135 -17.33 -12.84 11.71
CA LEU A 135 -16.76 -13.43 10.49
C LEU A 135 -17.84 -13.81 9.48
N VAL A 136 -18.99 -14.32 9.94
CA VAL A 136 -20.10 -14.71 9.07
C VAL A 136 -20.68 -13.50 8.35
N GLU A 137 -20.95 -12.40 9.08
CA GLU A 137 -21.39 -11.14 8.47
C GLU A 137 -20.34 -10.62 7.47
N SER A 138 -19.06 -10.67 7.83
CA SER A 138 -17.96 -10.19 6.99
C SER A 138 -17.84 -10.97 5.68
N PHE A 139 -17.68 -12.30 5.75
CA PHE A 139 -17.57 -13.13 4.55
C PHE A 139 -18.84 -13.13 3.70
N SER A 140 -20.01 -13.05 4.34
CA SER A 140 -21.27 -12.93 3.60
C SER A 140 -21.31 -11.62 2.83
N GLU A 141 -20.88 -10.50 3.41
CA GLU A 141 -20.84 -9.21 2.71
C GLU A 141 -19.82 -9.22 1.55
N LEU A 142 -18.62 -9.76 1.78
CA LEU A 142 -17.59 -9.89 0.74
C LEU A 142 -18.08 -10.73 -0.45
N MET A 143 -18.85 -11.79 -0.20
CA MET A 143 -19.45 -12.63 -1.24
C MET A 143 -20.77 -12.07 -1.80
N GLY A 144 -21.24 -10.91 -1.33
CA GLY A 144 -22.48 -10.29 -1.79
C GLY A 144 -23.75 -11.05 -1.39
N ARG A 145 -23.72 -11.70 -0.22
CA ARG A 145 -24.81 -12.55 0.30
C ARG A 145 -25.66 -11.82 1.33
N ARG A 146 -26.89 -12.30 1.53
CA ARG A 146 -27.92 -11.64 2.33
C ARG A 146 -27.58 -11.52 3.82
N ALA A 147 -26.81 -12.46 4.37
CA ALA A 147 -26.33 -12.39 5.75
C ALA A 147 -25.18 -11.40 5.96
N GLY A 148 -24.74 -10.70 4.92
CA GLY A 148 -23.74 -9.65 5.03
C GLY A 148 -24.18 -8.51 5.94
N CYS A 149 -23.21 -7.82 6.55
CA CYS A 149 -23.48 -6.68 7.43
C CYS A 149 -24.30 -5.56 6.76
N SER A 150 -24.21 -5.45 5.44
CA SER A 150 -24.95 -4.52 4.59
C SER A 150 -25.85 -5.28 3.60
N LYS A 151 -26.21 -6.53 3.93
CA LYS A 151 -27.08 -7.44 3.16
C LYS A 151 -26.59 -7.68 1.73
N GLY A 152 -25.27 -7.69 1.53
CA GLY A 152 -24.64 -7.91 0.23
C GLY A 152 -24.75 -6.74 -0.74
N LYS A 153 -25.14 -5.54 -0.26
CA LYS A 153 -25.24 -4.31 -1.08
C LYS A 153 -23.98 -3.47 -1.05
N GLY A 154 -23.16 -3.58 0.00
CA GLY A 154 -21.97 -2.77 0.19
C GLY A 154 -20.72 -3.41 -0.42
N GLY A 155 -20.54 -4.71 -0.22
CA GLY A 155 -19.28 -5.39 -0.53
C GLY A 155 -18.14 -4.93 0.38
N SER A 156 -16.90 -5.19 -0.06
CA SER A 156 -15.68 -5.01 0.76
C SER A 156 -15.48 -3.60 1.31
N MET A 157 -15.85 -2.55 0.57
CA MET A 157 -15.48 -1.18 0.96
C MET A 157 -16.43 -0.55 1.98
N HIS A 158 -17.52 -1.22 2.34
CA HIS A 158 -18.70 -0.59 2.93
C HIS A 158 -19.26 -1.41 4.11
N PHE A 159 -18.41 -1.68 5.09
CA PHE A 159 -18.83 -2.34 6.33
C PHE A 159 -19.25 -1.29 7.34
N TYR A 160 -20.37 -1.53 8.05
CA TYR A 160 -20.89 -0.62 9.08
C TYR A 160 -21.31 -1.43 10.30
N LYS A 161 -21.06 -0.90 11.50
CA LYS A 161 -21.55 -1.45 12.78
C LYS A 161 -21.96 -0.30 13.70
N LYS A 162 -23.09 0.33 13.38
CA LYS A 162 -23.57 1.55 14.05
C LYS A 162 -23.73 1.35 15.56
N GLU A 163 -24.21 0.18 15.98
CA GLU A 163 -24.45 -0.16 17.40
C GLU A 163 -23.15 -0.19 18.22
N SER A 164 -22.02 -0.31 17.53
CA SER A 164 -20.67 -0.29 18.10
C SER A 164 -19.86 0.86 17.52
N GLY A 165 -20.48 1.99 17.19
CA GLY A 165 -19.80 3.22 16.79
C GLY A 165 -18.93 3.13 15.54
N PHE A 166 -19.04 2.08 14.72
CA PHE A 166 -18.28 1.96 13.47
C PHE A 166 -19.11 2.45 12.30
N LEU A 167 -18.75 3.60 11.74
CA LEU A 167 -19.56 4.35 10.77
C LEU A 167 -19.00 4.28 9.35
N GLY A 168 -18.42 3.14 9.00
CA GLY A 168 -18.17 2.81 7.60
C GLY A 168 -16.71 2.69 7.24
N GLY A 169 -16.47 1.78 6.29
CA GLY A 169 -15.50 2.02 5.24
C GLY A 169 -16.08 2.92 4.14
N HIS A 170 -15.25 3.86 3.68
CA HIS A 170 -15.60 4.84 2.67
C HIS A 170 -14.71 4.70 1.44
N GLY A 171 -15.34 4.59 0.27
CA GLY A 171 -14.66 4.36 -1.01
C GLY A 171 -14.00 5.60 -1.61
N ILE A 172 -14.44 6.80 -1.22
CA ILE A 172 -13.94 8.07 -1.76
C ILE A 172 -12.80 8.58 -0.87
N VAL A 173 -11.59 8.62 -1.42
CA VAL A 173 -10.36 8.95 -0.69
C VAL A 173 -10.46 10.32 -0.03
N GLY A 174 -10.38 10.36 1.30
CA GLY A 174 -10.40 11.58 2.12
C GLY A 174 -11.79 12.06 2.53
N ALA A 175 -12.86 11.57 1.90
CA ALA A 175 -14.23 12.00 2.18
C ALA A 175 -14.69 11.64 3.60
N GLN A 176 -14.13 10.59 4.19
CA GLN A 176 -14.43 10.19 5.55
C GLN A 176 -13.87 11.13 6.62
N VAL A 177 -12.86 11.95 6.28
CA VAL A 177 -12.22 12.83 7.27
C VAL A 177 -13.17 13.96 7.70
N PRO A 178 -13.77 14.75 6.79
CA PRO A 178 -14.80 15.72 7.17
C PRO A 178 -16.01 15.08 7.86
N LEU A 179 -16.43 13.88 7.41
CA LEU A 179 -17.52 13.14 8.06
C LEU A 179 -17.18 12.81 9.52
N GLY A 180 -15.97 12.32 9.79
CA GLY A 180 -15.48 12.07 11.13
C GLY A 180 -15.41 13.32 12.01
N CYS A 181 -14.98 14.44 11.46
CA CYS A 181 -15.02 15.73 12.16
C CYS A 181 -16.46 16.15 12.48
N GLY A 182 -17.41 15.89 11.58
CA GLY A 182 -18.85 16.09 11.83
C GLY A 182 -19.42 15.20 12.93
N LEU A 183 -18.94 13.96 13.07
CA LEU A 183 -19.31 13.09 14.20
C LEU A 183 -18.78 13.64 15.51
N ALA A 184 -17.52 14.10 15.56
CA ALA A 184 -16.95 14.73 16.74
C ALA A 184 -17.70 16.03 17.11
N PHE A 185 -18.14 16.80 16.11
CA PHE A 185 -19.04 17.93 16.33
C PHE A 185 -20.33 17.50 17.01
N ALA A 186 -20.98 16.43 16.52
CA ALA A 186 -22.20 15.91 17.14
C ALA A 186 -21.96 15.43 18.58
N GLN A 187 -20.86 14.70 18.84
CA GLN A 187 -20.49 14.25 20.19
C GLN A 187 -20.28 15.41 21.16
N ARG A 188 -19.60 16.48 20.72
CA ARG A 188 -19.43 17.72 21.50
C ARG A 188 -20.76 18.44 21.71
N TYR A 189 -21.56 18.59 20.65
CA TYR A 189 -22.86 19.26 20.70
C TYR A 189 -23.84 18.57 21.68
N LEU A 190 -23.83 17.24 21.68
CA LEU A 190 -24.65 16.40 22.55
C LEU A 190 -24.02 16.13 23.93
N LYS A 191 -22.80 16.64 24.18
CA LYS A 191 -22.05 16.48 25.44
C LYS A 191 -21.86 15.01 25.86
N GLU A 192 -21.52 14.15 24.90
CA GLU A 192 -21.44 12.71 25.12
C GLU A 192 -20.20 12.27 25.91
N GLY A 193 -19.16 13.10 25.97
CA GLY A 193 -17.89 12.74 26.61
C GLY A 193 -17.14 11.62 25.88
N THR A 194 -17.34 11.52 24.56
CA THR A 194 -16.76 10.52 23.66
C THR A 194 -15.92 11.19 22.58
N VAL A 195 -15.06 10.41 21.92
CA VAL A 195 -14.23 10.88 20.81
C VAL A 195 -14.59 10.20 19.49
N THR A 196 -14.16 10.81 18.38
CA THR A 196 -14.19 10.17 17.06
C THR A 196 -12.77 9.95 16.55
N PHE A 197 -12.45 8.71 16.19
CA PHE A 197 -11.25 8.37 15.44
C PHE A 197 -11.58 8.40 13.94
N ALA A 198 -10.98 9.35 13.22
CA ALA A 198 -11.14 9.52 11.77
C ALA A 198 -9.85 9.09 11.07
N LEU A 199 -9.87 7.88 10.52
CA LEU A 199 -8.71 7.21 9.91
C LEU A 199 -8.62 7.54 8.41
N TYR A 200 -7.40 7.70 7.91
CA TYR A 200 -7.08 7.92 6.51
C TYR A 200 -5.66 7.40 6.21
N GLY A 201 -5.36 7.08 4.94
CA GLY A 201 -4.02 6.61 4.55
C GLY A 201 -3.05 7.74 4.17
N ASP A 202 -1.77 7.43 4.04
CA ASP A 202 -0.71 8.35 3.61
C ASP A 202 -1.01 9.07 2.28
N GLY A 203 -1.61 8.37 1.31
CA GLY A 203 -2.06 8.98 0.05
C GLY A 203 -3.25 9.94 0.23
N ALA A 204 -4.14 9.66 1.19
CA ALA A 204 -5.28 10.51 1.51
C ALA A 204 -4.88 11.78 2.27
N ALA A 205 -3.70 11.78 2.90
CA ALA A 205 -3.16 12.91 3.67
C ALA A 205 -2.87 14.17 2.83
N ASN A 206 -3.00 14.08 1.49
CA ASN A 206 -2.86 15.20 0.57
C ASN A 206 -4.21 15.74 0.04
N GLN A 207 -5.34 15.23 0.51
CA GLN A 207 -6.67 15.73 0.14
C GLN A 207 -6.95 17.08 0.80
N GLY A 208 -7.39 18.07 0.01
CA GLY A 208 -7.66 19.43 0.52
C GLY A 208 -8.69 19.46 1.66
N GLN A 209 -9.76 18.67 1.54
CA GLN A 209 -10.82 18.58 2.55
C GLN A 209 -10.33 18.12 3.93
N LEU A 210 -9.19 17.43 4.04
CA LEU A 210 -8.57 17.11 5.32
C LEU A 210 -8.17 18.39 6.05
N PHE A 211 -7.52 19.32 5.36
CA PHE A 211 -7.03 20.58 5.93
C PHE A 211 -8.19 21.52 6.27
N GLU A 212 -9.23 21.54 5.43
CA GLU A 212 -10.47 22.29 5.72
C GLU A 212 -11.14 21.78 7.00
N ALA A 213 -11.36 20.46 7.10
CA ALA A 213 -12.01 19.84 8.26
C ALA A 213 -11.16 19.95 9.52
N LEU A 214 -9.83 19.86 9.40
CA LEU A 214 -8.90 20.07 10.51
C LEU A 214 -8.98 21.49 11.06
N ASN A 215 -9.01 22.49 10.19
CA ASN A 215 -9.11 23.89 10.59
C ASN A 215 -10.39 24.17 11.38
N ILE A 216 -11.53 23.65 10.90
CA ILE A 216 -12.80 23.76 11.62
C ILE A 216 -12.75 23.00 12.95
N SER A 217 -12.15 21.81 12.96
CA SER A 217 -12.04 21.00 14.17
C SER A 217 -11.21 21.68 15.25
N ALA A 218 -10.11 22.33 14.87
CA ALA A 218 -9.28 23.09 15.79
C ALA A 218 -9.98 24.36 16.28
N LEU A 219 -10.64 25.09 15.38
CA LEU A 219 -11.40 26.30 15.73
C LEU A 219 -12.49 26.03 16.76
N TRP A 220 -13.08 24.84 16.77
CA TRP A 220 -14.17 24.46 17.67
C TRP A 220 -13.74 23.46 18.76
N ASP A 221 -12.44 23.21 18.90
CA ASP A 221 -11.86 22.22 19.82
C ASP A 221 -12.60 20.86 19.78
N LEU A 222 -12.89 20.35 18.59
CA LEU A 222 -13.66 19.11 18.44
C LEU A 222 -12.88 17.90 18.98
N PRO A 223 -13.55 16.94 19.66
CA PRO A 223 -12.93 15.73 20.21
C PRO A 223 -12.64 14.69 19.11
N VAL A 224 -11.86 15.08 18.10
CA VAL A 224 -11.49 14.24 16.95
C VAL A 224 -10.01 13.86 16.99
N ILE A 225 -9.74 12.58 16.75
CA ILE A 225 -8.38 12.06 16.62
C ILE A 225 -8.22 11.66 15.15
N LEU A 226 -7.38 12.40 14.44
CA LEU A 226 -7.08 12.17 13.04
C LEU A 226 -5.96 11.15 12.92
N VAL A 227 -6.23 9.97 12.38
CA VAL A 227 -5.25 8.88 12.33
C VAL A 227 -4.80 8.65 10.88
N CYS A 228 -3.54 8.98 10.59
CA CYS A 228 -2.88 8.63 9.34
C CYS A 228 -2.28 7.23 9.45
N GLU A 229 -2.87 6.25 8.78
CA GLU A 229 -2.29 4.92 8.58
C GLU A 229 -1.25 5.00 7.46
N ASN A 230 0.00 5.28 7.84
CA ASN A 230 1.10 5.36 6.89
C ASN A 230 1.64 3.96 6.61
N ASN A 231 1.21 3.37 5.50
CA ASN A 231 1.78 2.12 4.99
C ASN A 231 2.78 2.34 3.85
N HIS A 232 3.30 3.56 3.75
CA HIS A 232 4.31 4.06 2.81
C HIS A 232 3.90 4.16 1.34
N TYR A 233 2.69 3.71 0.97
CA TYR A 233 2.26 3.62 -0.44
C TYR A 233 0.77 3.92 -0.66
N GLY A 234 0.49 5.10 -1.20
CA GLY A 234 -0.80 5.49 -1.77
C GLY A 234 -1.05 4.78 -3.10
N MET A 235 -1.80 3.67 -3.06
CA MET A 235 -1.94 2.73 -4.19
C MET A 235 -0.58 2.19 -4.64
N GLY A 236 0.03 2.77 -5.66
CA GLY A 236 1.38 2.43 -6.14
C GLY A 236 2.39 3.57 -6.06
N THR A 237 2.03 4.68 -5.43
CA THR A 237 2.89 5.86 -5.29
C THR A 237 3.45 5.91 -3.89
N ALA A 238 4.78 5.80 -3.78
CA ALA A 238 5.47 5.91 -2.50
C ALA A 238 5.32 7.30 -1.86
N GLU A 239 5.34 7.37 -0.53
CA GLU A 239 5.13 8.61 0.23
C GLU A 239 6.03 9.78 -0.21
N TRP A 240 7.32 9.53 -0.46
CA TRP A 240 8.27 10.56 -0.90
C TRP A 240 8.04 11.07 -2.34
N ARG A 241 7.22 10.37 -3.13
CA ARG A 241 6.77 10.79 -4.47
C ARG A 241 5.43 11.51 -4.42
N ALA A 242 4.63 11.31 -3.37
CA ALA A 242 3.29 11.87 -3.23
C ALA A 242 3.26 13.10 -2.31
N ALA A 243 4.10 13.15 -1.28
CA ALA A 243 4.15 14.21 -0.30
C ALA A 243 5.55 14.84 -0.24
N LYS A 244 5.60 16.18 -0.30
CA LYS A 244 6.87 16.92 -0.13
C LYS A 244 7.46 16.71 1.28
N SER A 245 6.60 16.58 2.28
CA SER A 245 6.96 16.24 3.65
C SER A 245 6.18 14.99 4.07
N PRO A 246 6.84 13.81 4.17
CA PRO A 246 6.23 12.57 4.63
C PRO A 246 6.16 12.47 6.18
N ALA A 247 6.35 13.58 6.89
CA ALA A 247 6.09 13.65 8.33
C ALA A 247 4.60 13.95 8.57
N TYR A 248 3.74 12.95 8.39
CA TYR A 248 2.27 13.11 8.40
C TYR A 248 1.74 13.60 9.74
N TYR A 249 2.34 13.19 10.87
CA TYR A 249 2.00 13.72 12.20
C TYR A 249 2.19 15.24 12.37
N LYS A 250 2.97 15.89 11.49
CA LYS A 250 3.19 17.35 11.48
C LYS A 250 2.27 18.10 10.53
N ARG A 251 1.49 17.41 9.70
CA ARG A 251 0.69 18.03 8.63
C ARG A 251 -0.47 18.87 9.16
N GLY A 252 -0.79 18.75 10.44
CA GLY A 252 -1.77 19.62 11.08
C GLY A 252 -1.29 21.02 11.42
N ASP A 253 0.00 21.32 11.16
CA ASP A 253 0.66 22.59 11.48
C ASP A 253 0.45 23.00 12.95
N TYR A 254 -0.59 23.77 13.27
CA TYR A 254 -0.94 24.19 14.62
C TYR A 254 -1.59 23.09 15.47
N VAL A 255 -2.16 22.06 14.84
CA VAL A 255 -2.70 20.91 15.56
C VAL A 255 -1.57 19.97 15.97
N PRO A 256 -1.48 19.56 17.25
CA PRO A 256 -0.44 18.68 17.71
C PRO A 256 -0.56 17.29 17.08
N GLY A 257 0.54 16.55 17.09
CA GLY A 257 0.52 15.17 16.63
C GLY A 257 1.64 14.29 17.17
N LEU A 258 1.45 12.99 17.04
CA LEU A 258 2.38 11.96 17.46
C LEU A 258 2.65 10.99 16.31
N LYS A 259 3.93 10.66 16.08
CA LYS A 259 4.32 9.49 15.30
C LYS A 259 4.42 8.28 16.22
N VAL A 260 3.79 7.19 15.78
CA VAL A 260 3.57 5.95 16.54
C VAL A 260 4.04 4.77 15.69
N ASP A 261 4.67 3.78 16.32
CA ASP A 261 4.91 2.49 15.66
C ASP A 261 3.59 1.72 15.54
N GLY A 262 3.01 1.76 14.34
CA GLY A 262 1.77 1.07 14.00
C GLY A 262 1.93 -0.44 13.87
N MET A 263 3.15 -0.99 14.07
CA MET A 263 3.43 -2.42 14.13
C MET A 263 3.55 -2.94 15.58
N ASP A 264 3.53 -2.05 16.58
CA ASP A 264 3.54 -2.40 18.00
C ASP A 264 2.17 -2.09 18.64
N VAL A 265 1.38 -3.13 18.89
CA VAL A 265 0.03 -3.00 19.48
C VAL A 265 0.03 -2.26 20.82
N LEU A 266 1.10 -2.37 21.61
CA LEU A 266 1.22 -1.65 22.89
C LEU A 266 1.54 -0.17 22.69
N ALA A 267 2.35 0.17 21.66
CA ALA A 267 2.60 1.56 21.30
C ALA A 267 1.32 2.23 20.76
N VAL A 268 0.57 1.55 19.90
CA VAL A 268 -0.74 2.02 19.40
C VAL A 268 -1.70 2.23 20.58
N LYS A 269 -1.83 1.24 21.47
CA LYS A 269 -2.67 1.34 22.68
C LYS A 269 -2.33 2.59 23.50
N GLN A 270 -1.05 2.78 23.82
CA GLN A 270 -0.61 3.90 24.64
C GLN A 270 -0.83 5.26 23.96
N ALA A 271 -0.53 5.37 22.66
CA ALA A 271 -0.76 6.60 21.91
C ALA A 271 -2.25 6.93 21.76
N CYS A 272 -3.10 5.94 21.48
CA CYS A 272 -4.54 6.13 21.39
C CYS A 272 -5.16 6.52 22.74
N LYS A 273 -4.66 5.95 23.86
CA LYS A 273 -5.10 6.34 25.21
C LYS A 273 -4.80 7.83 25.46
N PHE A 274 -3.54 8.21 25.24
CA PHE A 274 -3.08 9.59 25.38
C PHE A 274 -3.86 10.56 24.48
N ALA A 275 -4.04 10.20 23.21
CA ALA A 275 -4.77 11.04 22.25
C ALA A 275 -6.24 11.20 22.62
N LYS A 276 -6.88 10.16 23.16
CA LYS A 276 -8.27 10.25 23.65
C LYS A 276 -8.39 11.18 24.85
N GLU A 277 -7.50 11.05 25.83
CA GLU A 277 -7.48 11.93 26.99
C GLU A 277 -7.21 13.39 26.57
N TYR A 278 -6.26 13.59 25.66
CA TYR A 278 -5.97 14.90 25.08
C TYR A 278 -7.19 15.48 24.35
N ALA A 279 -7.81 14.71 23.45
CA ALA A 279 -8.83 15.23 22.56
C ALA A 279 -10.13 15.61 23.27
N LEU A 280 -10.45 14.91 24.36
CA LEU A 280 -11.58 15.26 25.23
C LEU A 280 -11.38 16.61 25.94
N GLN A 281 -10.13 17.05 26.14
CA GLN A 281 -9.80 18.25 26.89
C GLN A 281 -9.39 19.44 26.02
N ASN A 282 -8.65 19.18 24.93
CA ASN A 282 -7.88 20.19 24.20
C ASN A 282 -8.20 20.23 22.69
N GLY A 283 -9.20 19.48 22.22
CA GLY A 283 -9.57 19.45 20.81
C GLY A 283 -8.73 18.51 19.95
N PRO A 284 -8.56 18.74 18.64
CA PRO A 284 -8.04 17.73 17.74
C PRO A 284 -6.58 17.36 17.99
N ILE A 285 -6.20 16.12 17.66
CA ILE A 285 -4.82 15.64 17.62
C ILE A 285 -4.62 14.68 16.45
N ILE A 286 -3.42 14.67 15.88
CA ILE A 286 -3.04 13.77 14.77
C ILE A 286 -2.18 12.61 15.29
N LEU A 287 -2.49 11.38 14.88
CA LEU A 287 -1.63 10.22 15.05
C LEU A 287 -1.15 9.73 13.68
N GLU A 288 0.15 9.61 13.47
CA GLU A 288 0.72 8.86 12.34
C GLU A 288 1.09 7.46 12.81
N MET A 289 0.37 6.46 12.33
CA MET A 289 0.67 5.05 12.56
C MET A 289 1.62 4.58 11.45
N ASP A 290 2.90 4.45 11.75
CA ASP A 290 3.93 3.86 10.88
C ASP A 290 3.72 2.35 10.83
N THR A 291 3.02 1.88 9.79
CA THR A 291 2.57 0.50 9.66
C THR A 291 2.89 -0.04 8.27
N TYR A 292 2.47 -1.25 7.94
CA TYR A 292 2.77 -1.83 6.63
C TYR A 292 1.70 -2.83 6.17
N ARG A 293 1.31 -2.74 4.90
CA ARG A 293 0.42 -3.71 4.25
C ARG A 293 1.22 -4.75 3.46
N TYR A 294 0.98 -6.03 3.73
CA TYR A 294 1.72 -7.09 3.04
C TYR A 294 1.22 -7.34 1.62
N HIS A 295 -0.10 -7.35 1.42
CA HIS A 295 -0.67 -7.41 0.08
C HIS A 295 -0.52 -6.08 -0.66
N GLY A 296 -0.69 -6.13 -1.99
CA GLY A 296 -0.80 -4.95 -2.84
C GLY A 296 -1.97 -4.04 -2.44
N HIS A 297 -2.22 -3.00 -3.24
CA HIS A 297 -3.24 -2.02 -2.88
C HIS A 297 -4.61 -2.67 -2.67
N SER A 298 -5.01 -3.50 -3.63
CA SER A 298 -6.21 -4.33 -3.65
C SER A 298 -5.87 -5.66 -4.30
N MET A 299 -6.83 -6.58 -4.35
CA MET A 299 -6.67 -7.87 -5.04
C MET A 299 -6.35 -7.79 -6.54
N SER A 300 -6.57 -6.65 -7.20
CA SER A 300 -6.14 -6.45 -8.61
C SER A 300 -4.70 -5.98 -8.75
N ASP A 301 -4.05 -5.58 -7.66
CA ASP A 301 -2.69 -5.07 -7.64
C ASP A 301 -1.75 -6.09 -6.99
N PRO A 302 -0.80 -6.69 -7.74
CA PRO A 302 0.17 -7.62 -7.18
C PRO A 302 1.20 -6.93 -6.26
N GLY A 303 1.33 -5.60 -6.30
CA GLY A 303 2.19 -4.82 -5.42
C GLY A 303 3.69 -4.94 -5.69
N SER A 304 4.11 -5.59 -6.78
CA SER A 304 5.53 -5.84 -7.11
C SER A 304 6.13 -4.84 -8.11
N THR A 305 5.34 -3.92 -8.65
CA THR A 305 5.79 -2.94 -9.67
C THR A 305 6.40 -1.68 -9.09
N TYR A 306 6.17 -1.41 -7.80
CA TYR A 306 6.57 -0.17 -7.12
C TYR A 306 7.32 -0.40 -5.78
N ARG A 307 7.50 -1.66 -5.38
CA ARG A 307 8.25 -2.08 -4.19
C ARG A 307 8.75 -3.50 -4.37
N THR A 308 9.79 -3.88 -3.61
CA THR A 308 10.43 -5.20 -3.78
C THR A 308 9.80 -6.26 -2.89
N ARG A 309 9.94 -7.54 -3.28
CA ARG A 309 9.57 -8.66 -2.40
C ARG A 309 10.45 -8.69 -1.15
N ASP A 310 11.74 -8.38 -1.30
CA ASP A 310 12.71 -8.30 -0.21
C ASP A 310 12.26 -7.30 0.87
N GLU A 311 11.72 -6.14 0.48
CA GLU A 311 11.16 -5.16 1.41
C GLU A 311 9.98 -5.72 2.21
N ILE A 312 9.00 -6.34 1.54
CA ILE A 312 7.82 -6.93 2.19
C ILE A 312 8.25 -8.05 3.15
N THR A 313 9.14 -8.94 2.70
CA THR A 313 9.66 -10.04 3.52
C THR A 313 10.46 -9.52 4.70
N GLY A 314 11.31 -8.50 4.52
CA GLY A 314 12.08 -7.88 5.59
C GLY A 314 11.18 -7.27 6.65
N VAL A 315 10.18 -6.46 6.26
CA VAL A 315 9.21 -5.89 7.22
C VAL A 315 8.46 -6.99 7.96
N ARG A 316 8.02 -8.06 7.27
CA ARG A 316 7.32 -9.17 7.92
C ARG A 316 8.22 -9.95 8.90
N GLN A 317 9.51 -10.11 8.60
CA GLN A 317 10.43 -10.84 9.49
C GLN A 317 10.80 -10.02 10.73
N GLU A 318 11.01 -8.72 10.56
CA GLU A 318 11.53 -7.84 11.61
C GLU A 318 10.42 -7.20 12.46
N ARG A 319 9.30 -6.82 11.84
CA ARG A 319 8.27 -5.96 12.46
C ARG A 319 6.86 -6.57 12.51
N ASP A 320 6.63 -7.84 12.18
CA ASP A 320 5.26 -8.38 12.19
C ASP A 320 4.57 -8.21 13.56
N PRO A 321 3.34 -7.63 13.61
CA PRO A 321 2.69 -7.28 14.87
C PRO A 321 2.29 -8.50 15.70
N ILE A 322 1.95 -9.62 15.05
CA ILE A 322 1.57 -10.86 15.73
C ILE A 322 2.81 -11.53 16.32
N GLU A 323 3.90 -11.56 15.54
CA GLU A 323 5.17 -12.14 15.99
C GLU A 323 5.77 -11.37 17.16
N ARG A 324 5.64 -10.04 17.17
CA ARG A 324 6.04 -9.23 18.33
C ARG A 324 5.30 -9.64 19.60
N VAL A 325 3.97 -9.78 19.55
CA VAL A 325 3.18 -10.21 20.72
C VAL A 325 3.50 -11.66 21.10
N ARG A 326 3.71 -12.56 20.14
CA ARG A 326 4.17 -13.94 20.39
C ARG A 326 5.46 -13.95 21.21
N LYS A 327 6.46 -13.17 20.77
CA LYS A 327 7.76 -13.07 21.47
C LYS A 327 7.58 -12.56 22.90
N LEU A 328 6.74 -11.55 23.12
CA LEU A 328 6.43 -11.06 24.46
C LEU A 328 5.81 -12.16 25.32
N ILE A 329 4.76 -12.83 24.84
CA ILE A 329 4.08 -13.92 25.58
C ILE A 329 5.06 -15.02 26.00
N VAL A 330 5.92 -15.45 25.08
CA VAL A 330 6.91 -16.51 25.36
C VAL A 330 7.99 -16.01 26.32
N SER A 331 8.49 -14.78 26.15
CA SER A 331 9.54 -14.21 27.00
C SER A 331 9.12 -14.00 28.46
N TYR A 332 7.82 -13.74 28.69
CA TYR A 332 7.24 -13.63 30.03
C TYR A 332 6.65 -14.95 30.53
N GLU A 333 6.90 -16.07 29.83
CA GLU A 333 6.44 -17.42 30.20
C GLU A 333 4.91 -17.53 30.40
N LEU A 334 4.14 -16.73 29.66
CA LEU A 334 2.68 -16.65 29.80
C LEU A 334 1.95 -17.76 29.04
N ALA A 335 2.55 -18.23 27.95
CA ALA A 335 2.13 -19.40 27.20
C ALA A 335 3.31 -19.96 26.41
N THR A 336 3.29 -21.25 26.15
CA THR A 336 4.27 -21.95 25.33
C THR A 336 4.03 -21.73 23.84
N ALA A 337 5.05 -21.94 23.02
CA ALA A 337 4.91 -21.91 21.56
C ALA A 337 3.88 -22.92 21.04
N SER A 338 3.69 -24.05 21.73
CA SER A 338 2.67 -25.05 21.38
C SER A 338 1.26 -24.54 21.63
N GLU A 339 1.00 -23.93 22.78
CA GLU A 339 -0.32 -23.36 23.12
C GLU A 339 -0.71 -22.24 22.15
N LEU A 340 0.25 -21.39 21.76
CA LEU A 340 0.00 -20.35 20.76
C LEU A 340 -0.31 -20.93 19.39
N LYS A 341 0.33 -22.04 19.01
CA LYS A 341 0.01 -22.77 17.77
C LYS A 341 -1.40 -23.38 17.83
N ASP A 342 -1.85 -23.81 19.00
CA ASP A 342 -3.20 -24.33 19.17
C ASP A 342 -4.26 -23.23 19.03
N ILE A 343 -4.01 -22.03 19.56
CA ILE A 343 -4.85 -20.84 19.32
C ILE A 343 -4.96 -20.54 17.81
N GLU A 344 -3.86 -20.61 17.06
CA GLU A 344 -3.89 -20.40 15.60
C GLU A 344 -4.70 -21.46 14.86
N LYS A 345 -4.64 -22.73 15.31
CA LYS A 345 -5.49 -23.80 14.75
C LYS A 345 -6.97 -23.56 15.03
N GLU A 346 -7.30 -23.12 16.25
CA GLU A 346 -8.68 -22.78 16.61
C GLU A 346 -9.20 -21.61 15.76
N VAL A 347 -8.41 -20.55 15.64
CA VAL A 347 -8.71 -19.41 14.76
C VAL A 347 -8.93 -19.86 13.31
N ARG A 348 -8.09 -20.76 12.79
CA ARG A 348 -8.25 -21.31 11.44
C ARG A 348 -9.58 -22.04 11.30
N LYS A 349 -9.91 -22.89 12.27
CA LYS A 349 -11.18 -23.62 12.29
C LYS A 349 -12.37 -22.66 12.33
N GLU A 350 -12.34 -21.64 13.19
CA GLU A 350 -13.39 -20.62 13.30
C GLU A 350 -13.63 -19.89 11.96
N VAL A 351 -12.55 -19.49 11.28
CA VAL A 351 -12.63 -18.84 9.96
C VAL A 351 -13.20 -19.80 8.90
N ASP A 352 -12.71 -21.04 8.86
CA ASP A 352 -13.15 -22.03 7.88
C ASP A 352 -14.65 -22.38 8.08
N GLU A 353 -15.12 -22.47 9.34
CA GLU A 353 -16.54 -22.63 9.70
C GLU A 353 -17.39 -21.43 9.30
N ALA A 354 -16.91 -20.21 9.57
CA ALA A 354 -17.63 -18.99 9.19
C ALA A 354 -17.78 -18.85 7.66
N ILE A 355 -16.78 -19.27 6.89
CA ILE A 355 -16.84 -19.30 5.42
C ILE A 355 -17.89 -20.30 4.95
N ALA A 356 -17.97 -21.48 5.56
CA ALA A 356 -18.99 -22.48 5.23
C ALA A 356 -20.40 -21.90 5.46
N GLN A 357 -20.64 -21.33 6.64
CA GLN A 357 -21.91 -20.68 6.98
C GLN A 357 -22.23 -19.51 6.04
N ALA A 358 -21.24 -18.67 5.71
CA ALA A 358 -21.42 -17.57 4.79
C ALA A 358 -21.80 -18.06 3.37
N LYS A 359 -21.21 -19.17 2.89
CA LYS A 359 -21.54 -19.76 1.58
C LYS A 359 -22.97 -20.31 1.51
N GLU A 360 -23.53 -20.76 2.63
CA GLU A 360 -24.91 -21.24 2.74
C GLU A 360 -25.93 -20.09 2.67
N SER A 361 -25.53 -18.86 3.02
CA SER A 361 -26.39 -17.68 2.95
C SER A 361 -26.83 -17.41 1.50
N PRO A 362 -28.14 -17.23 1.22
CA PRO A 362 -28.59 -16.97 -0.15
C PRO A 362 -28.13 -15.60 -0.65
N MET A 363 -28.06 -15.45 -1.97
CA MET A 363 -27.95 -14.13 -2.60
C MET A 363 -29.19 -13.28 -2.27
N PRO A 364 -29.06 -11.94 -2.15
CA PRO A 364 -30.21 -11.06 -2.03
C PRO A 364 -31.16 -11.22 -3.23
N GLY A 365 -32.46 -11.29 -2.96
CA GLY A 365 -33.46 -11.41 -4.03
C GLY A 365 -33.58 -10.12 -4.85
N PRO A 366 -34.05 -10.16 -6.12
CA PRO A 366 -34.21 -8.97 -6.96
C PRO A 366 -35.10 -7.87 -6.35
N SER A 367 -36.07 -8.25 -5.52
CA SER A 367 -36.93 -7.29 -4.80
C SER A 367 -36.16 -6.42 -3.80
N GLU A 368 -35.00 -6.87 -3.32
CA GLU A 368 -34.18 -6.10 -2.39
C GLU A 368 -33.41 -4.95 -3.06
N LEU A 369 -33.34 -4.91 -4.40
CA LEU A 369 -32.59 -3.91 -5.17
C LEU A 369 -33.01 -2.48 -4.84
N PHE A 370 -34.32 -2.24 -4.68
CA PHE A 370 -34.89 -0.90 -4.44
C PHE A 370 -35.14 -0.59 -2.96
N THR A 371 -34.68 -1.45 -2.06
CA THR A 371 -34.88 -1.26 -0.62
C THR A 371 -33.78 -0.37 -0.01
N ASN A 372 -34.14 0.39 1.02
CA ASN A 372 -33.23 1.25 1.79
C ASN A 372 -32.58 2.40 0.98
N VAL A 373 -33.23 2.83 -0.12
CA VAL A 373 -32.87 4.09 -0.80
C VAL A 373 -33.19 5.30 0.08
N TYR A 374 -34.31 5.25 0.81
CA TYR A 374 -34.73 6.24 1.80
C TYR A 374 -35.08 5.55 3.12
N VAL A 375 -34.93 6.28 4.23
CA VAL A 375 -35.44 5.88 5.55
C VAL A 375 -36.93 6.21 5.63
N LYS A 376 -37.75 5.27 6.09
CA LYS A 376 -39.20 5.48 6.25
C LYS A 376 -39.49 6.57 7.30
N GLY A 377 -40.52 7.38 7.06
CA GLY A 377 -40.99 8.37 8.04
C GLY A 377 -40.80 9.84 7.65
N PHE A 378 -40.22 10.14 6.49
CA PHE A 378 -40.07 11.52 6.00
C PHE A 378 -41.19 11.97 5.05
N GLY A 379 -42.31 11.25 4.98
CA GLY A 379 -43.48 11.63 4.18
C GLY A 379 -43.30 11.58 2.66
N VAL A 380 -42.11 11.20 2.16
CA VAL A 380 -41.84 11.09 0.72
C VAL A 380 -42.23 9.70 0.22
N GLU A 381 -43.32 9.62 -0.55
CA GLU A 381 -43.57 8.48 -1.43
C GLU A 381 -42.59 8.55 -2.61
N ALA A 382 -41.42 7.91 -2.46
CA ALA A 382 -40.47 7.82 -3.55
C ALA A 382 -40.96 6.82 -4.60
N PHE A 383 -41.08 7.27 -5.86
CA PHE A 383 -41.36 6.40 -7.00
C PHE A 383 -40.31 5.28 -7.08
N GLY A 384 -40.68 4.07 -6.67
CA GLY A 384 -39.84 2.86 -6.78
C GLY A 384 -39.50 2.16 -5.47
N ALA A 385 -39.58 2.83 -4.31
CA ALA A 385 -39.15 2.23 -3.03
C ALA A 385 -40.24 1.37 -2.34
N ASP A 386 -41.53 1.61 -2.63
CA ASP A 386 -42.66 0.94 -1.97
C ASP A 386 -43.77 0.49 -2.95
N ARG A 387 -43.44 0.11 -4.20
CA ARG A 387 -44.45 -0.55 -5.06
C ARG A 387 -44.81 -1.93 -4.52
N LYS A 388 -45.85 -1.97 -3.69
CA LYS A 388 -46.85 -3.03 -3.77
C LYS A 388 -47.45 -2.91 -5.17
N GLU A 389 -47.37 -3.97 -5.97
CA GLU A 389 -47.86 -4.07 -7.36
C GLU A 389 -46.89 -3.59 -8.48
N GLY A 390 -46.56 -4.51 -9.40
CA GLY A 390 -45.98 -4.12 -10.68
C GLY A 390 -45.50 -5.22 -11.63
N PHE A 391 -44.99 -6.35 -11.15
CA PHE A 391 -44.44 -7.38 -12.06
C PHE A 391 -45.45 -8.45 -12.52
N GLY A 392 -46.61 -8.57 -11.85
CA GLY A 392 -47.68 -9.49 -12.27
C GLY A 392 -48.61 -8.94 -13.36
N PHE A 393 -48.72 -7.62 -13.51
CA PHE A 393 -49.75 -7.03 -14.39
C PHE A 393 -49.32 -6.92 -15.86
N LEU A 394 -48.02 -6.72 -16.14
CA LEU A 394 -47.53 -6.64 -17.52
C LEU A 394 -47.44 -8.01 -18.22
N PHE A 395 -47.10 -9.08 -17.50
CA PHE A 395 -47.09 -10.42 -18.08
C PHE A 395 -48.50 -10.95 -18.38
N ASN A 396 -49.47 -10.64 -17.52
CA ASN A 396 -50.86 -11.05 -17.74
C ASN A 396 -51.53 -10.26 -18.88
N LYS A 397 -51.16 -8.99 -19.11
CA LYS A 397 -51.62 -8.22 -20.29
C LYS A 397 -51.02 -8.71 -21.60
N LYS A 398 -49.76 -9.16 -21.62
CA LYS A 398 -49.16 -9.76 -22.84
C LYS A 398 -49.75 -11.13 -23.16
N GLN A 399 -50.02 -11.97 -22.15
CA GLN A 399 -50.71 -13.26 -22.37
C GLN A 399 -52.18 -13.09 -22.77
N LYS A 400 -52.93 -12.13 -22.17
CA LYS A 400 -54.30 -11.81 -22.61
C LYS A 400 -54.35 -11.19 -24.02
N ARG A 401 -53.38 -10.35 -24.39
CA ARG A 401 -53.28 -9.83 -25.77
C ARG A 401 -52.95 -10.91 -26.80
N HIS A 402 -52.14 -11.92 -26.47
CA HIS A 402 -51.89 -13.05 -27.37
C HIS A 402 -53.07 -14.03 -27.47
N LYS A 403 -53.86 -14.21 -26.40
CA LYS A 403 -55.09 -15.02 -26.47
C LYS A 403 -56.19 -14.34 -27.29
N ASN A 404 -56.39 -13.03 -27.16
CA ASN A 404 -57.43 -12.32 -27.94
C ASN A 404 -57.05 -12.13 -29.42
N LYS A 405 -55.76 -12.13 -29.78
CA LYS A 405 -55.32 -12.02 -31.18
C LYS A 405 -55.43 -13.34 -31.96
N LYS A 406 -55.47 -14.48 -31.26
CA LYS A 406 -55.71 -15.81 -31.87
C LYS A 406 -57.20 -16.16 -32.04
N GLN A 407 -58.12 -15.34 -31.53
CA GLN A 407 -59.56 -15.56 -31.63
C GLN A 407 -60.27 -14.59 -32.59
N SER A 408 -59.51 -13.74 -33.29
CA SER A 408 -60.05 -12.74 -34.25
C SER A 408 -59.43 -12.85 -35.65
N GLU A 409 -58.64 -13.89 -35.91
CA GLU A 409 -58.13 -14.25 -37.25
C GLU A 409 -58.84 -15.51 -37.76
N GLU A 410 -60.17 -15.44 -37.86
CA GLU A 410 -60.98 -16.32 -38.69
C GLU A 410 -62.22 -15.52 -39.07
N VAL A 411 -62.62 -15.55 -40.34
CA VAL A 411 -63.78 -14.87 -40.98
C VAL A 411 -63.44 -13.62 -41.84
N THR A 412 -63.27 -13.93 -43.14
CA THR A 412 -63.75 -13.27 -44.39
C THR A 412 -63.10 -11.99 -44.97
N GLU A 413 -62.49 -12.23 -46.15
CA GLU A 413 -62.70 -11.61 -47.49
C GLU A 413 -62.56 -10.08 -47.75
N LYS A 414 -61.80 -9.80 -48.83
CA LYS A 414 -61.69 -8.55 -49.63
C LYS A 414 -62.97 -8.29 -50.47
N PRO A 415 -63.20 -7.15 -51.20
CA PRO A 415 -62.26 -6.11 -51.67
C PRO A 415 -62.74 -4.62 -51.67
N GLU A 416 -61.81 -3.75 -52.10
CA GLU A 416 -61.98 -2.53 -52.95
C GLU A 416 -62.33 -1.11 -52.42
N SER A 417 -61.41 -0.19 -52.78
CA SER A 417 -61.59 1.15 -53.39
C SER A 417 -61.50 2.44 -52.55
N ASN A 418 -60.64 3.33 -53.07
CA ASN A 418 -60.67 4.79 -53.19
C ASN A 418 -60.66 5.74 -51.96
N GLY A 419 -59.62 6.61 -51.97
CA GLY A 419 -59.84 8.06 -51.95
C GLY A 419 -59.36 8.84 -50.71
N GLY A 420 -58.47 9.81 -50.94
CA GLY A 420 -58.43 11.07 -50.17
C GLY A 420 -57.31 11.25 -49.15
N ALA A 421 -56.36 12.13 -49.47
CA ALA A 421 -55.50 12.87 -48.52
C ALA A 421 -55.90 14.36 -48.58
N PRO A 422 -55.36 15.28 -47.76
CA PRO A 422 -54.97 15.23 -46.34
C PRO A 422 -55.55 16.45 -45.54
N SER A 423 -55.50 16.46 -44.19
CA SER A 423 -55.20 17.71 -43.45
C SER A 423 -54.92 17.51 -41.94
N SER A 424 -53.99 18.34 -41.47
CA SER A 424 -53.80 18.86 -40.10
C SER A 424 -53.14 17.99 -39.01
N ARG A 425 -51.85 18.26 -38.77
CA ARG A 425 -51.20 18.19 -37.45
C ARG A 425 -50.34 19.43 -37.23
N PRO A 426 -50.39 20.09 -36.06
CA PRO A 426 -49.34 21.01 -35.64
C PRO A 426 -48.49 20.46 -34.48
N LYS A 427 -47.17 20.64 -34.70
CA LYS A 427 -46.14 21.21 -33.81
C LYS A 427 -45.73 20.46 -32.53
N THR A 428 -44.54 19.87 -32.67
CA THR A 428 -43.47 19.75 -31.67
C THR A 428 -42.88 21.11 -31.30
N ILE A 429 -42.57 21.33 -30.01
CA ILE A 429 -41.50 22.18 -29.44
C ILE A 429 -41.44 21.88 -27.94
N TRP A 430 -40.27 21.48 -27.42
CA TRP A 430 -39.70 21.87 -26.11
C TRP A 430 -38.24 21.37 -26.03
N ARG A 431 -37.30 22.28 -26.31
CA ARG A 431 -35.87 22.23 -25.96
C ARG A 431 -35.49 23.61 -25.41
N ARG A 432 -35.30 23.72 -24.08
CA ARG A 432 -34.55 24.75 -23.33
C ARG A 432 -34.75 24.39 -21.85
N LEU A 433 -33.72 24.17 -21.04
CA LEU A 433 -32.84 25.18 -20.44
C LEU A 433 -31.65 24.44 -19.80
N TRP A 434 -30.41 24.91 -20.02
CA TRP A 434 -29.25 24.89 -19.11
C TRP A 434 -28.05 25.44 -19.90
N ARG A 435 -27.87 26.76 -19.86
CA ARG A 435 -26.60 27.46 -20.13
C ARG A 435 -26.54 28.62 -19.14
N HIS A 436 -25.65 28.50 -18.16
CA HIS A 436 -25.17 29.65 -17.40
C HIS A 436 -23.77 29.95 -17.95
N GLU A 437 -23.62 31.16 -18.48
CA GLU A 437 -22.36 31.73 -18.93
C GLU A 437 -21.61 32.34 -17.73
N SER A 438 -20.32 32.02 -17.60
CA SER A 438 -19.40 32.71 -16.71
C SER A 438 -18.82 33.95 -17.41
N PRO A 439 -18.61 35.08 -16.72
CA PRO A 439 -18.02 36.27 -17.34
C PRO A 439 -16.49 36.12 -17.55
N PRO A 440 -15.91 36.88 -18.51
CA PRO A 440 -14.52 36.70 -18.94
C PRO A 440 -13.50 37.36 -17.99
N ILE A 441 -12.32 36.74 -17.90
CA ILE A 441 -11.11 37.24 -17.23
C ILE A 441 -10.35 38.14 -18.22
N PRO A 442 -9.91 39.36 -17.84
CA PRO A 442 -9.08 40.21 -18.69
C PRO A 442 -7.60 39.77 -18.72
N PRO A 443 -6.83 40.08 -19.78
CA PRO A 443 -5.49 39.56 -20.00
C PRO A 443 -4.38 40.42 -19.37
N ASP A 444 -3.31 39.71 -18.96
CA ASP A 444 -1.90 40.11 -18.83
C ASP A 444 -1.52 41.50 -18.28
N GLU A 445 -0.95 41.50 -17.06
CA GLU A 445 0.18 42.37 -16.72
C GLU A 445 1.43 41.51 -16.47
N THR A 446 2.40 41.67 -17.35
CA THR A 446 3.73 41.06 -17.29
C THR A 446 4.56 41.66 -16.16
N HIS A 447 4.68 40.94 -15.04
CA HIS A 447 5.73 41.23 -14.06
C HIS A 447 7.02 40.47 -14.39
N SER A 448 7.98 41.23 -14.92
CA SER A 448 9.37 40.82 -15.11
C SER A 448 10.04 40.48 -13.77
N PHE A 449 10.36 39.21 -13.55
CA PHE A 449 11.32 38.81 -12.51
C PHE A 449 12.74 38.94 -13.07
N ARG A 450 13.41 40.06 -12.76
CA ARG A 450 14.86 40.20 -12.92
C ARG A 450 15.56 39.17 -12.03
N ARG A 451 16.30 38.23 -12.65
CA ARG A 451 17.39 37.50 -11.99
C ARG A 451 18.48 38.50 -11.64
N ASN A 452 18.69 38.73 -10.35
CA ASN A 452 19.90 39.36 -9.84
C ASN A 452 21.00 38.30 -9.79
N GLU A 453 21.89 38.31 -10.78
CA GLU A 453 23.22 37.70 -10.65
C GLU A 453 24.06 38.65 -9.78
N ARG A 454 24.49 38.17 -8.61
CA ARG A 454 25.65 38.73 -7.90
C ARG A 454 26.66 37.63 -7.65
N SER A 455 27.78 37.80 -8.31
CA SER A 455 29.09 37.21 -8.08
C SER A 455 29.51 37.26 -6.61
N ARG A 456 30.05 36.15 -6.10
CA ARG A 456 31.06 36.16 -5.03
C ARG A 456 32.04 35.00 -5.20
N GLU A 457 33.30 35.39 -5.28
CA GLU A 457 34.52 34.60 -5.38
C GLU A 457 34.89 33.92 -4.04
N GLY A 458 35.44 32.70 -4.11
CA GLY A 458 36.51 32.12 -3.26
C GLY A 458 36.33 31.98 -1.73
N PRO A 459 37.17 31.17 -1.02
CA PRO A 459 38.47 30.63 -1.44
C PRO A 459 38.66 29.10 -1.33
N ARG A 460 39.75 28.65 -1.97
CA ARG A 460 40.30 27.28 -2.04
C ARG A 460 41.23 27.00 -0.85
N ASN A 461 41.20 25.75 -0.35
CA ASN A 461 42.31 25.08 0.37
C ASN A 461 42.57 23.78 -0.44
N GLY A 462 43.75 23.32 -0.84
CA GLY A 462 45.11 23.48 -0.32
C GLY A 462 45.66 22.05 -0.13
N VAL A 463 46.35 21.49 -1.12
CA VAL A 463 47.01 20.16 -1.09
C VAL A 463 48.51 20.36 -0.86
N PRO A 464 49.20 19.58 0.01
CA PRO A 464 50.65 19.66 0.13
C PRO A 464 51.37 18.74 -0.85
N SER A 465 52.46 19.28 -1.39
CA SER A 465 53.43 18.73 -2.35
C SER A 465 54.40 17.72 -1.75
N CYS A 466 54.94 16.82 -2.58
CA CYS A 466 56.18 16.08 -2.32
C CYS A 466 57.12 16.17 -3.54
N SER A 467 58.43 16.23 -3.28
CA SER A 467 59.49 16.78 -4.15
C SER A 467 60.52 15.74 -4.63
N SER A 468 60.74 15.67 -5.95
CA SER A 468 61.95 15.20 -6.70
C SER A 468 62.29 13.69 -6.76
N PRO A 469 63.17 13.21 -7.67
CA PRO A 469 63.15 13.38 -9.13
C PRO A 469 63.36 12.02 -9.88
N ARG A 470 62.54 11.71 -10.89
CA ARG A 470 62.89 10.92 -12.10
C ARG A 470 61.64 10.75 -12.98
N CYS A 471 61.50 11.64 -13.96
CA CYS A 471 60.60 11.45 -15.09
C CYS A 471 61.39 10.84 -16.25
N PHE A 472 60.80 9.85 -16.92
CA PHE A 472 61.08 9.48 -18.31
C PHE A 472 59.72 9.51 -19.06
N PRO A 473 59.71 9.84 -20.37
CA PRO A 473 58.50 10.26 -21.07
C PRO A 473 57.69 9.04 -21.54
N GLY A 474 56.41 8.95 -21.16
CA GLY A 474 55.50 7.96 -21.78
C GLY A 474 54.33 7.44 -20.94
N SER A 475 54.11 7.88 -19.70
CA SER A 475 52.99 7.38 -18.88
C SER A 475 52.49 8.39 -17.86
N ASP A 476 51.98 9.54 -18.33
CA ASP A 476 51.36 10.55 -17.46
C ASP A 476 49.90 10.21 -17.14
N PHE A 477 49.70 9.19 -16.30
CA PHE A 477 48.45 9.06 -15.54
C PHE A 477 48.80 8.43 -14.19
N GLY A 478 48.70 9.21 -13.10
CA GLY A 478 49.02 8.81 -11.72
C GLY A 478 48.08 7.78 -11.10
N PHE A 479 47.66 6.76 -11.85
CA PHE A 479 46.74 5.69 -11.45
C PHE A 479 47.41 4.33 -11.62
N SER A 480 47.16 3.40 -10.70
CA SER A 480 47.74 2.04 -10.72
C SER A 480 47.06 1.11 -11.72
N THR A 481 45.77 1.33 -12.00
CA THR A 481 44.94 0.49 -12.89
C THR A 481 43.92 1.33 -13.68
N ARG A 482 43.75 1.06 -14.97
CA ARG A 482 42.74 1.66 -15.86
C ARG A 482 41.62 0.64 -16.13
N PHE A 483 40.37 1.03 -15.94
CA PHE A 483 39.20 0.15 -16.10
C PHE A 483 38.27 0.64 -17.20
N LEU A 484 38.00 -0.21 -18.19
CA LEU A 484 37.24 0.15 -19.38
C LEU A 484 35.76 -0.23 -19.21
N LEU A 485 34.85 0.74 -19.36
CA LEU A 485 33.41 0.56 -19.14
C LEU A 485 32.55 1.38 -20.12
N SER A 486 31.35 0.89 -20.43
CA SER A 486 30.30 1.64 -21.13
C SER A 486 29.26 2.17 -20.13
N VAL A 487 28.95 3.47 -20.15
CA VAL A 487 28.06 4.15 -19.18
C VAL A 487 26.83 4.75 -19.90
N PRO A 488 25.62 4.87 -19.29
CA PRO A 488 25.23 4.62 -17.89
C PRO A 488 24.36 3.38 -17.65
N ASN A 489 24.37 2.88 -16.41
CA ASN A 489 23.58 1.76 -15.87
C ASN A 489 24.01 0.35 -16.30
N LEU A 490 25.15 -0.10 -15.79
CA LEU A 490 25.43 -1.53 -15.62
C LEU A 490 25.11 -1.92 -14.17
N THR A 491 23.97 -2.58 -13.97
CA THR A 491 23.75 -3.45 -12.80
C THR A 491 24.34 -4.82 -13.12
N PHE A 492 25.45 -5.16 -12.49
CA PHE A 492 26.07 -6.48 -12.59
C PHE A 492 25.42 -7.45 -11.60
N PRO A 493 24.88 -8.59 -12.04
CA PRO A 493 24.74 -9.76 -11.20
C PRO A 493 25.99 -10.66 -11.32
N LEU A 494 26.62 -10.95 -10.17
CA LEU A 494 27.61 -12.02 -9.85
C LEU A 494 29.11 -11.70 -10.13
N PRO A 495 30.09 -12.21 -9.34
CA PRO A 495 30.05 -13.06 -8.14
C PRO A 495 30.73 -12.34 -6.94
N SER A 496 30.13 -11.27 -6.39
CA SER A 496 30.61 -10.72 -5.11
C SER A 496 29.79 -11.30 -3.94
N PRO A 497 30.38 -11.48 -2.75
CA PRO A 497 29.67 -11.99 -1.59
C PRO A 497 28.39 -11.19 -1.29
N PRO A 498 27.31 -11.84 -0.84
CA PRO A 498 25.98 -11.23 -0.69
C PRO A 498 25.98 -9.93 0.15
N TRP A 499 26.93 -9.79 1.07
CA TRP A 499 27.08 -8.64 1.96
C TRP A 499 27.68 -7.39 1.29
N VAL A 500 28.54 -7.54 0.28
CA VAL A 500 29.02 -6.37 -0.50
C VAL A 500 27.87 -5.81 -1.35
N HIS A 501 27.02 -6.71 -1.85
CA HIS A 501 25.78 -6.32 -2.51
C HIS A 501 24.77 -5.72 -1.54
N SER A 502 24.69 -6.21 -0.30
CA SER A 502 23.79 -5.64 0.71
C SER A 502 24.24 -4.24 1.11
N GLU A 503 25.55 -3.96 1.25
CA GLU A 503 26.05 -2.60 1.50
C GLU A 503 25.75 -1.63 0.34
N ALA A 504 25.95 -2.06 -0.91
CA ALA A 504 25.61 -1.25 -2.08
C ALA A 504 24.08 -1.04 -2.23
N LYS A 505 23.27 -2.07 -1.92
CA LYS A 505 21.80 -2.00 -1.88
C LYS A 505 21.28 -1.12 -0.74
N LEU A 506 21.88 -1.21 0.45
CA LEU A 506 21.56 -0.37 1.62
C LEU A 506 21.76 1.12 1.33
N ARG A 507 22.68 1.45 0.41
CA ARG A 507 22.93 2.83 -0.04
C ARG A 507 22.25 3.21 -1.37
N ASN A 508 21.48 2.32 -2.01
CA ASN A 508 20.86 2.54 -3.32
C ASN A 508 21.86 2.93 -4.45
N VAL A 509 23.08 2.36 -4.45
CA VAL A 509 24.13 2.67 -5.44
C VAL A 509 24.46 1.43 -6.29
N THR A 510 24.60 1.57 -7.62
CA THR A 510 25.07 0.45 -8.48
C THR A 510 26.52 0.08 -8.13
N GLN A 511 26.94 -1.17 -8.32
CA GLN A 511 28.28 -1.65 -7.94
C GLN A 511 29.42 -0.79 -8.53
N VAL A 512 29.28 -0.32 -9.79
CA VAL A 512 30.25 0.59 -10.43
C VAL A 512 30.27 1.95 -9.74
N ASN A 513 29.12 2.49 -9.38
CA ASN A 513 29.04 3.77 -8.67
C ASN A 513 29.59 3.64 -7.25
N PHE A 514 29.40 2.50 -6.59
CA PHE A 514 30.01 2.18 -5.30
C PHE A 514 31.54 2.13 -5.41
N LEU A 515 32.08 1.45 -6.43
CA LEU A 515 33.53 1.39 -6.67
C LEU A 515 34.11 2.78 -7.01
N ARG A 516 33.39 3.59 -7.82
CA ARG A 516 33.76 4.98 -8.11
C ARG A 516 33.78 5.84 -6.87
N GLU A 517 32.77 5.73 -6.01
CA GLU A 517 32.67 6.48 -4.76
C GLU A 517 33.80 6.11 -3.79
N ARG A 518 34.07 4.81 -3.63
CA ARG A 518 35.16 4.33 -2.78
C ARG A 518 36.53 4.74 -3.35
N ASN A 519 36.73 4.66 -4.66
CA ASN A 519 37.96 5.09 -5.32
C ASN A 519 38.25 6.60 -5.14
N ARG A 520 37.27 7.46 -4.80
CA ARG A 520 37.56 8.86 -4.44
C ARG A 520 38.52 9.00 -3.27
N SER A 521 38.53 8.02 -2.36
CA SER A 521 39.43 8.01 -1.21
C SER A 521 40.79 7.38 -1.48
N TYR A 522 40.90 6.51 -2.51
CA TYR A 522 42.14 5.78 -2.83
C TYR A 522 42.90 6.38 -4.01
N GLY A 523 42.19 6.92 -5.02
CA GLY A 523 42.79 7.52 -6.21
C GLY A 523 43.54 6.53 -7.11
N ALA A 524 43.28 5.23 -7.01
CA ALA A 524 44.07 4.19 -7.65
C ALA A 524 43.56 3.79 -9.05
N ILE A 525 42.24 3.92 -9.29
CA ILE A 525 41.61 3.44 -10.53
C ILE A 525 41.21 4.61 -11.44
N ASN A 526 41.59 4.53 -12.71
CA ASN A 526 41.05 5.40 -13.76
C ASN A 526 39.89 4.71 -14.50
N PHE A 527 38.68 5.25 -14.44
CA PHE A 527 37.51 4.71 -15.16
C PHE A 527 37.37 5.37 -16.53
N VAL A 528 37.56 4.59 -17.60
CA VAL A 528 37.46 5.07 -18.98
C VAL A 528 36.11 4.73 -19.56
N ASP A 529 35.43 5.74 -20.09
CA ASP A 529 34.16 5.56 -20.80
C ASP A 529 34.42 5.23 -22.28
N ILE A 530 34.22 3.98 -22.64
CA ILE A 530 34.42 3.49 -24.01
C ILE A 530 33.34 3.97 -24.98
N SER A 531 32.24 4.52 -24.46
CA SER A 531 31.19 5.12 -25.30
C SER A 531 31.48 6.57 -25.67
N SER A 532 32.54 7.17 -25.09
CA SER A 532 33.01 8.49 -25.50
C SER A 532 33.50 8.48 -26.95
N LYS A 533 33.34 9.62 -27.62
CA LYS A 533 33.92 9.86 -28.95
C LYS A 533 35.45 9.92 -28.90
N ASP A 534 36.01 10.20 -27.73
CA ASP A 534 37.45 10.35 -27.52
C ASP A 534 38.14 9.02 -27.15
N TYR A 535 37.41 7.89 -27.18
CA TYR A 535 38.01 6.58 -26.92
C TYR A 535 38.82 6.08 -28.11
N SER A 536 40.14 6.00 -27.96
CA SER A 536 41.07 5.38 -28.92
C SER A 536 41.52 3.98 -28.46
N PRO A 537 41.41 2.94 -29.30
CA PRO A 537 42.00 1.63 -29.03
C PRO A 537 43.53 1.66 -28.88
N GLU A 538 44.21 2.53 -29.63
CA GLU A 538 45.68 2.68 -29.61
C GLU A 538 46.18 3.10 -28.22
N GLU A 539 45.45 4.01 -27.56
CA GLU A 539 45.76 4.45 -26.19
C GLU A 539 45.38 3.43 -25.11
N ASN A 540 44.70 2.33 -25.48
CA ASN A 540 44.16 1.32 -24.58
C ASN A 540 44.59 -0.10 -24.98
N GLN A 541 45.86 -0.27 -25.35
CA GLN A 541 46.49 -1.57 -25.66
C GLN A 541 45.84 -2.32 -26.84
N GLY A 542 45.32 -1.58 -27.83
CA GLY A 542 44.68 -2.13 -29.02
C GLY A 542 43.28 -2.72 -28.75
N LEU A 543 42.68 -2.43 -27.60
CA LEU A 543 41.35 -2.94 -27.26
C LEU A 543 40.26 -2.14 -27.96
N ASP A 544 39.77 -2.68 -29.08
CA ASP A 544 38.67 -2.07 -29.82
C ASP A 544 37.34 -2.12 -29.04
N TYR A 545 36.39 -1.30 -29.47
CA TYR A 545 35.11 -1.16 -28.78
C TYR A 545 34.33 -2.48 -28.72
N GLU A 546 34.39 -3.30 -29.77
CA GLU A 546 33.68 -4.58 -29.83
C GLU A 546 34.22 -5.56 -28.77
N THR A 547 35.54 -5.66 -28.65
CA THR A 547 36.23 -6.51 -27.68
C THR A 547 35.89 -6.11 -26.25
N VAL A 548 35.91 -4.81 -25.94
CA VAL A 548 35.60 -4.31 -24.59
C VAL A 548 34.09 -4.38 -24.27
N MET A 549 33.24 -4.29 -25.29
CA MET A 549 31.80 -4.53 -25.12
C MET A 549 31.45 -6.01 -24.97
N GLY A 550 32.30 -6.92 -25.45
CA GLY A 550 32.13 -8.36 -25.28
C GLY A 550 32.53 -8.85 -23.88
N ARG A 551 33.65 -8.35 -23.35
CA ARG A 551 34.21 -8.78 -22.05
C ARG A 551 34.75 -7.62 -21.24
N ILE A 552 34.84 -7.80 -19.93
CA ILE A 552 35.36 -6.76 -19.05
C ILE A 552 36.89 -6.78 -19.08
N HIS A 553 37.48 -5.60 -19.15
CA HIS A 553 38.92 -5.41 -19.24
C HIS A 553 39.42 -4.40 -18.21
N ALA A 554 40.54 -4.71 -17.59
CA ALA A 554 41.35 -3.78 -16.81
C ALA A 554 42.78 -3.78 -17.35
N ILE A 555 43.40 -2.62 -17.46
CA ILE A 555 44.78 -2.45 -17.91
C ILE A 555 45.60 -2.01 -16.69
N GLN A 556 46.62 -2.77 -16.35
CA GLN A 556 47.55 -2.42 -15.27
C GLN A 556 48.55 -1.36 -15.73
N SER A 557 49.21 -0.70 -14.78
CA SER A 557 50.22 0.34 -15.04
C SER A 557 51.44 -0.18 -15.84
N ASP A 558 51.71 -1.48 -15.81
CA ASP A 558 52.75 -2.14 -16.61
C ASP A 558 52.30 -2.51 -18.04
N GLY A 559 51.05 -2.19 -18.42
CA GLY A 559 50.45 -2.52 -19.70
C GLY A 559 49.72 -3.87 -19.75
N THR A 560 49.74 -4.67 -18.67
CA THR A 560 49.09 -5.98 -18.64
C THR A 560 47.57 -5.85 -18.72
N VAL A 561 46.95 -6.57 -19.68
CA VAL A 561 45.49 -6.59 -19.87
C VAL A 561 44.88 -7.77 -19.11
N LEU A 562 44.12 -7.45 -18.06
CA LEU A 562 43.31 -8.41 -17.30
C LEU A 562 41.89 -8.48 -17.87
N ARG A 563 41.28 -9.66 -17.80
CA ARG A 563 39.95 -9.95 -18.33
C ARG A 563 39.02 -10.56 -17.29
N ASP A 564 37.72 -10.35 -17.49
CA ASP A 564 36.65 -11.07 -16.79
C ASP A 564 36.76 -10.98 -15.25
N VAL A 565 36.77 -12.11 -14.54
CA VAL A 565 36.81 -12.16 -13.06
C VAL A 565 38.10 -11.54 -12.51
N GLU A 566 39.21 -11.69 -13.23
CA GLU A 566 40.51 -11.20 -12.81
C GLU A 566 40.59 -9.66 -12.89
N ALA A 567 39.92 -9.07 -13.89
CA ALA A 567 39.76 -7.63 -13.98
C ALA A 567 39.01 -7.08 -12.76
N PHE A 568 37.91 -7.72 -12.33
CA PHE A 568 37.20 -7.32 -11.12
C PHE A 568 38.03 -7.51 -9.86
N ARG A 569 38.70 -8.65 -9.70
CA ARG A 569 39.53 -8.94 -8.53
C ARG A 569 40.53 -7.81 -8.30
N ARG A 570 41.22 -7.39 -9.36
CA ARG A 570 42.21 -6.31 -9.29
C ARG A 570 41.59 -4.99 -8.86
N LEU A 571 40.40 -4.63 -9.35
CA LEU A 571 39.71 -3.41 -8.93
C LEU A 571 39.35 -3.41 -7.45
N TYR A 572 38.85 -4.54 -6.94
CA TYR A 572 38.52 -4.67 -5.52
C TYR A 572 39.77 -4.57 -4.64
N GLU A 573 40.90 -5.15 -5.07
CA GLU A 573 42.18 -4.99 -4.40
C GLU A 573 42.63 -3.53 -4.32
N GLU A 574 42.54 -2.78 -5.42
CA GLU A 574 42.95 -1.36 -5.49
C GLU A 574 42.08 -0.42 -4.63
N VAL A 575 40.87 -0.84 -4.21
CA VAL A 575 40.00 -0.07 -3.29
C VAL A 575 39.92 -0.67 -1.87
N GLY A 576 40.90 -1.51 -1.51
CA GLY A 576 41.05 -2.07 -0.16
C GLY A 576 40.04 -3.18 0.18
N LEU A 577 39.49 -3.86 -0.84
CA LEU A 577 38.52 -4.94 -0.71
C LEU A 577 39.06 -6.29 -1.24
N GLY A 578 40.38 -6.47 -1.32
CA GLY A 578 40.99 -7.70 -1.84
C GLY A 578 40.60 -8.98 -1.08
N TRP A 579 40.27 -8.86 0.20
CA TRP A 579 39.80 -9.97 1.04
C TRP A 579 38.49 -10.59 0.56
N VAL A 580 37.65 -9.81 -0.14
CA VAL A 580 36.35 -10.23 -0.68
C VAL A 580 36.48 -11.40 -1.65
N TYR A 581 37.62 -11.50 -2.35
CA TYR A 581 37.92 -12.55 -3.33
C TYR A 581 39.04 -13.49 -2.91
N ALA A 582 39.53 -13.41 -1.67
CA ALA A 582 40.53 -14.36 -1.17
C ALA A 582 40.01 -15.82 -1.16
N ILE A 583 38.69 -16.00 -1.01
CA ILE A 583 38.00 -17.30 -0.96
C ILE A 583 37.86 -17.93 -2.36
N THR A 584 37.85 -17.13 -3.43
CA THR A 584 37.77 -17.63 -4.81
C THR A 584 39.11 -18.13 -5.36
N LYS A 585 40.19 -18.05 -4.57
CA LYS A 585 41.51 -18.60 -4.93
C LYS A 585 41.57 -20.14 -4.85
N TYR A 586 40.53 -20.79 -4.33
CA TYR A 586 40.42 -22.24 -4.28
C TYR A 586 40.03 -22.78 -5.67
N GLU A 587 40.90 -23.60 -6.27
CA GLU A 587 40.86 -24.03 -7.68
C GLU A 587 39.50 -24.59 -8.18
N PRO A 588 38.74 -25.36 -7.38
CA PRO A 588 37.39 -25.80 -7.75
C PRO A 588 36.38 -24.66 -7.86
N MET A 589 36.49 -23.64 -7.01
CA MET A 589 35.56 -22.50 -6.94
C MET A 589 35.85 -21.48 -8.04
N ALA A 590 37.12 -21.28 -8.41
CA ALA A 590 37.52 -20.42 -9.52
C ALA A 590 36.93 -20.91 -10.85
N THR A 591 36.96 -22.22 -11.08
CA THR A 591 36.44 -22.84 -12.30
C THR A 591 34.93 -22.65 -12.44
N VAL A 592 34.17 -22.83 -11.35
CA VAL A 592 32.71 -22.61 -11.31
C VAL A 592 32.37 -21.13 -11.50
N ALA A 593 33.09 -20.23 -10.84
CA ALA A 593 32.87 -18.79 -10.97
C ALA A 593 33.12 -18.31 -12.42
N ASN A 594 34.19 -18.78 -13.06
CA ASN A 594 34.51 -18.46 -14.45
C ASN A 594 33.44 -19.02 -15.42
N ALA A 595 32.94 -20.24 -15.18
CA ALA A 595 31.88 -20.83 -15.98
C ALA A 595 30.58 -20.03 -15.90
N ILE A 596 30.12 -19.70 -14.68
CA ILE A 596 28.92 -18.87 -14.46
C ILE A 596 29.07 -17.49 -15.12
N TYR A 597 30.25 -16.89 -14.97
CA TYR A 597 30.52 -15.57 -15.53
C TYR A 597 30.54 -15.59 -17.07
N SER A 598 31.11 -16.62 -17.70
CA SER A 598 31.11 -16.74 -19.16
C SER A 598 29.70 -16.84 -19.76
N VAL A 599 28.78 -17.55 -19.07
CA VAL A 599 27.37 -17.60 -19.44
C VAL A 599 26.71 -16.24 -19.27
N TRP A 600 26.95 -15.57 -18.13
CA TRP A 600 26.41 -14.23 -17.92
C TRP A 600 26.91 -13.22 -18.96
N ALA A 601 28.22 -13.19 -19.22
CA ALA A 601 28.84 -12.26 -20.17
C ALA A 601 28.24 -12.39 -21.58
N LYS A 602 27.94 -13.63 -22.02
CA LYS A 602 27.30 -13.89 -23.32
C LYS A 602 25.88 -13.36 -23.43
N TYR A 603 25.10 -13.40 -22.34
CA TYR A 603 23.67 -13.03 -22.35
C TYR A 603 23.36 -11.69 -21.67
N ARG A 604 24.36 -10.98 -21.14
CA ARG A 604 24.16 -9.79 -20.29
C ARG A 604 23.36 -8.67 -20.95
N LEU A 605 23.53 -8.43 -22.24
CA LEU A 605 22.81 -7.35 -22.93
C LEU A 605 21.31 -7.65 -23.00
N GLN A 606 20.95 -8.90 -23.31
CA GLN A 606 19.55 -9.35 -23.33
C GLN A 606 18.94 -9.37 -21.91
N ILE A 607 19.70 -9.83 -20.91
CA ILE A 607 19.27 -9.88 -19.50
C ILE A 607 19.05 -8.48 -18.92
N THR A 608 19.83 -7.49 -19.36
CA THR A 608 19.73 -6.09 -18.90
C THR A 608 18.75 -5.25 -19.73
N GLY A 609 18.04 -5.86 -20.68
CA GLY A 609 17.07 -5.17 -21.54
C GLY A 609 17.69 -4.25 -22.60
N ARG A 610 18.99 -4.39 -22.87
CA ARG A 610 19.72 -3.64 -23.92
C ARG A 610 19.60 -4.36 -25.27
N ARG A 611 19.66 -3.58 -26.36
CA ARG A 611 19.63 -4.13 -27.74
C ARG A 611 20.82 -5.09 -27.98
N PRO A 612 20.68 -6.09 -28.87
CA PRO A 612 21.78 -6.94 -29.32
C PRO A 612 23.03 -6.13 -29.70
N LEU A 613 24.22 -6.72 -29.53
CA LEU A 613 25.50 -6.04 -29.76
C LEU A 613 25.60 -5.48 -31.20
N GLU A 614 25.07 -6.21 -32.18
CA GLU A 614 25.00 -5.83 -33.59
C GLU A 614 24.29 -4.47 -33.79
N ASP A 615 23.11 -4.31 -33.19
CA ASP A 615 22.33 -3.05 -33.24
C ASP A 615 23.08 -1.88 -32.59
N VAL A 616 23.80 -2.15 -31.48
CA VAL A 616 24.58 -1.13 -30.77
C VAL A 616 25.76 -0.66 -31.62
N MET A 617 26.41 -1.58 -32.33
CA MET A 617 27.51 -1.27 -33.25
C MET A 617 27.02 -0.52 -34.49
N GLU A 618 25.83 -0.85 -35.01
CA GLU A 618 25.24 -0.13 -36.14
C GLU A 618 24.85 1.31 -35.77
N LEU A 619 24.27 1.51 -34.57
CA LEU A 619 24.00 2.84 -34.02
C LEU A 619 25.28 3.66 -33.80
N ARG A 620 26.35 3.03 -33.30
CA ARG A 620 27.65 3.70 -33.12
C ARG A 620 28.25 4.13 -34.47
N ARG A 621 28.24 3.25 -35.48
CA ARG A 621 28.71 3.59 -36.84
C ARG A 621 27.92 4.75 -37.45
N LYS A 622 26.59 4.75 -37.29
CA LYS A 622 25.71 5.85 -37.70
C LYS A 622 26.01 7.16 -36.95
N ASN A 623 26.32 7.10 -35.65
CA ASN A 623 26.59 8.27 -34.82
C ASN A 623 28.01 8.84 -34.96
N LEU A 624 28.99 8.03 -35.38
CA LEU A 624 30.36 8.45 -35.68
C LEU A 624 30.54 8.91 -37.14
N GLY A 625 29.52 8.74 -37.99
CA GLY A 625 29.56 9.20 -39.38
C GLY A 625 30.41 8.34 -40.31
N GLU A 626 30.73 7.10 -39.94
CA GLU A 626 31.48 6.19 -40.79
C GLU A 626 30.58 5.58 -41.88
N THR A 627 30.67 6.12 -43.10
CA THR A 627 30.14 5.47 -44.30
C THR A 627 31.27 4.74 -45.03
N CYS A 628 31.34 3.43 -44.89
CA CYS A 628 32.17 2.59 -45.77
C CYS A 628 31.27 2.04 -46.89
N SER A 629 31.55 2.44 -48.15
CA SER A 629 31.00 1.75 -49.32
C SER A 629 31.84 0.50 -49.61
N ASN A 630 31.23 -0.50 -50.24
CA ASN A 630 31.84 -1.78 -50.65
C ASN A 630 33.14 -1.57 -51.45
N ASP A 631 34.28 -1.48 -50.76
CA ASP A 631 35.48 -2.23 -51.04
C ASP A 631 36.54 -1.90 -49.97
N LYS A 632 37.35 -2.91 -49.66
CA LYS A 632 38.24 -2.97 -48.50
C LYS A 632 39.20 -1.77 -48.44
N VAL A 633 39.02 -0.94 -47.41
CA VAL A 633 40.01 -0.18 -46.59
C VAL A 633 39.36 1.16 -46.21
N CYS A 634 38.97 1.31 -44.93
CA CYS A 634 38.56 2.60 -44.37
C CYS A 634 39.78 3.20 -43.63
N LYS A 635 40.27 4.36 -44.08
CA LYS A 635 41.27 5.15 -43.36
C LYS A 635 40.54 6.20 -42.51
N THR A 636 41.05 6.35 -41.30
CA THR A 636 40.59 7.21 -40.19
C THR A 636 40.37 8.66 -40.56
#